data_AF-A0AA97L8Q3-F1
#
_entry.id   AF-A0AA97L8Q3-F1
#
_cell.length_a   1.000
_cell.length_b   1.000
_cell.length_c   1.000
_cell.angle_alpha   90.00
_cell.angle_beta   90.00
_cell.angle_gamma   90.00
#
_symmetry.space_group_name_H-M   'P 1'
#
loop_
_entity.id
_entity.type
_entity.pdbx_description
1 polymer ?
#
loop_
_entity_poly.entity_id
_entity_poly.type
_entity_poly.pdbx_seq_one_letter_code
_entity_poly.pdbx_strand_id
1 'polypeptide(L)'
;MMGDNRGRGYLKCDTDDACENKDEGGGEELFDTVNSSIVSGDSIRFFVNVNLDVQQNVTAESEGAGCVLLHTSRKYLKLKNFEEEVRAHRDLDGFLARASIILDETATSLDDVLREMLKHFAEDSDNAEPSCNFDKIMSTLFTDSGAPREGNVHLLSDTIQGVTATVTGVQYQQSWLCIICTIKSLQRRHVCISRLERPQNWGENSCEVRFVILVLAPPKMKSTKTATEVGRTFATMFSDITFRQKLLETKTEEEFKEALVHQRHLLTVVNQRPSAVTDGHRVHNHKPLKLHEFFNVGKGIFDDIARRFPVYALDFTDGIIGTNKAIGKYITTMIFLYFACLLPSIAFGTLNDENTRGAIDVQKTIVGQCIGGLLYALFSGQPLVVLLTTAPLALYINVIQGICDDYQLDFSVFYAWIGLWNSFFLVLYSLFNFSLLMKLFKRSTEEIIALFISITFVLDALKGITKIFKKYYYDINANTTTFLNSSVEHSVSGNQTDVHSATIHHGRETAVLSLMLMLGTLWLGHTLYQFKKSPYLHARVREILSDCALPISVLTFSVVGSYFFREIEMSKFSYNPSESLFTLARIQTLSIGSIMSAMGLGFLLSMLFFIEQNIVASLTNAPENRLVKGTAYHWDLLLVAMINTGLSLFGLPWIHAAFPHSPMHVRALAYVEERVENGHIYETIVSVKETRLTTLVANFLVGLSLLLLPFPLHLIPKPVLYGLFLYIALTSIDGNQLFERVALLLKEQTAYPPTHYIRRVPQRKIHYFTGLQVLQLLILCGFGMSPLPYMKMIFPLIMIGMIPIRYNLLPRIIESKYLDAMDAEH
;
A
#
# COMPACT_ATOMS: atom_id res chain seq x y z
N MET A 1 65.22 -38.89 38.67
CA MET A 1 64.67 -39.10 37.31
C MET A 1 63.15 -39.17 37.48
N MET A 2 62.50 -38.00 37.52
CA MET A 2 61.75 -37.36 36.41
C MET A 2 60.46 -38.15 36.11
N GLY A 3 59.24 -37.65 36.20
CA GLY A 3 58.60 -36.34 36.44
C GLY A 3 57.07 -36.60 36.26
N ASP A 4 56.10 -35.71 36.45
CA ASP A 4 56.07 -34.33 36.90
C ASP A 4 54.63 -34.00 37.39
N ASN A 5 54.62 -33.04 38.31
CA ASN A 5 53.60 -32.27 39.05
C ASN A 5 52.17 -32.05 38.49
N ARG A 6 51.12 -32.16 39.34
CA ARG A 6 50.52 -31.23 40.36
C ARG A 6 49.63 -30.15 39.72
N GLY A 7 48.52 -29.69 40.30
CA GLY A 7 47.90 -29.77 41.64
C GLY A 7 47.01 -28.51 41.75
N ARG A 8 45.69 -28.59 42.01
CA ARG A 8 44.97 -28.85 43.28
C ARG A 8 45.01 -27.67 44.28
N GLY A 9 43.81 -27.17 44.60
CA GLY A 9 43.39 -26.79 45.96
C GLY A 9 42.83 -25.37 46.12
N TYR A 10 41.51 -25.21 46.32
CA TYR A 10 40.72 -25.31 47.58
C TYR A 10 40.67 -23.91 48.28
N LEU A 11 39.59 -23.12 48.32
CA LEU A 11 38.22 -23.20 48.90
C LEU A 11 38.08 -22.29 50.14
N LYS A 12 37.01 -21.47 50.15
CA LYS A 12 36.15 -21.04 51.29
C LYS A 12 36.14 -19.54 51.74
N CYS A 13 34.94 -18.95 51.58
CA CYS A 13 34.10 -18.10 52.46
C CYS A 13 34.50 -16.70 53.01
N ASP A 14 33.45 -15.84 52.95
CA ASP A 14 32.90 -14.92 53.97
C ASP A 14 33.23 -13.40 54.00
N THR A 15 32.14 -12.64 53.81
CA THR A 15 31.60 -11.38 54.42
C THR A 15 32.44 -10.13 54.72
N ASP A 16 31.80 -9.00 54.33
CA ASP A 16 31.71 -7.64 54.90
C ASP A 16 32.99 -6.84 55.22
N ASP A 17 33.16 -5.67 54.59
CA ASP A 17 33.15 -4.38 55.31
C ASP A 17 33.21 -3.11 54.43
N ALA A 18 32.62 -2.08 55.02
CA ALA A 18 32.50 -0.64 54.77
C ALA A 18 33.52 0.15 53.90
N CYS A 19 32.94 1.14 53.20
CA CYS A 19 33.31 2.57 53.10
C CYS A 19 34.70 2.98 52.57
N GLU A 20 34.73 3.74 51.45
CA GLU A 20 35.32 5.09 51.43
C GLU A 20 35.10 5.80 50.07
N ASN A 21 34.68 7.07 50.15
CA ASN A 21 34.70 8.03 49.07
C ASN A 21 36.15 8.41 48.72
N LYS A 22 36.45 8.60 47.43
CA LYS A 22 37.44 9.60 46.99
C LYS A 22 37.20 10.03 45.55
N ASP A 23 37.11 11.34 45.38
CA ASP A 23 37.23 12.09 44.15
C ASP A 23 38.55 11.77 43.43
N GLU A 24 38.51 11.59 42.11
CA GLU A 24 39.60 11.98 41.22
C GLU A 24 39.03 12.58 39.93
N GLY A 25 39.53 13.77 39.59
CA GLY A 25 39.16 14.51 38.40
C GLY A 25 40.04 14.18 37.20
N GLY A 26 39.58 14.65 36.04
CA GLY A 26 40.40 15.08 34.90
C GLY A 26 41.25 14.01 34.22
N GLY A 27 40.76 13.50 33.09
CA GLY A 27 41.58 12.77 32.12
C GLY A 27 40.87 12.65 30.78
N GLU A 28 41.45 13.29 29.78
CA GLU A 28 41.06 13.24 28.37
C GLU A 28 41.08 11.79 27.86
N GLU A 29 39.96 11.29 27.33
CA GLU A 29 39.98 10.21 26.34
C GLU A 29 39.35 10.71 25.04
N LEU A 30 40.24 11.29 24.25
CA LEU A 30 40.10 11.64 22.85
C LEU A 30 40.05 10.34 22.02
N PHE A 31 39.02 10.23 21.17
CA PHE A 31 39.07 9.60 19.85
C PHE A 31 39.65 8.18 19.76
N ASP A 32 38.77 7.17 19.81
CA ASP A 32 38.80 6.05 18.85
C ASP A 32 37.66 5.08 19.12
N THR A 33 36.47 5.36 18.56
CA THR A 33 35.39 4.35 18.44
C THR A 33 34.41 4.69 17.32
N VAL A 34 34.90 5.33 16.24
CA VAL A 34 34.07 5.80 15.12
C VAL A 34 33.75 4.70 14.11
N ASN A 35 34.39 3.52 14.12
CA ASN A 35 34.27 2.57 13.00
C ASN A 35 33.99 1.10 13.37
N SER A 36 33.16 0.81 14.38
CA SER A 36 32.69 -0.59 14.57
C SER A 36 31.50 -0.72 15.51
N SER A 37 30.30 -0.43 15.03
CA SER A 37 29.14 -1.24 15.43
C SER A 37 28.07 -1.21 14.35
N ILE A 38 27.67 -2.42 13.95
CA ILE A 38 26.73 -2.73 12.89
C ILE A 38 25.38 -2.06 13.21
N VAL A 39 24.97 -1.17 12.32
CA VAL A 39 23.75 -0.38 12.39
C VAL A 39 22.54 -1.29 12.18
N SER A 40 21.72 -1.48 13.21
CA SER A 40 20.36 -1.99 13.06
C SER A 40 19.51 -0.89 12.42
N GLY A 41 18.84 -1.22 11.31
CA GLY A 41 17.83 -0.35 10.70
C GLY A 41 16.72 -0.04 11.70
N ASP A 42 16.14 1.16 11.58
CA ASP A 42 15.01 1.67 12.36
C ASP A 42 15.27 2.08 13.82
N SER A 43 16.38 2.77 14.09
CA SER A 43 16.48 3.57 15.33
C SER A 43 16.09 5.03 15.06
N ILE A 44 14.93 5.46 15.57
CA ILE A 44 14.59 6.88 15.71
C ILE A 44 15.50 7.47 16.79
N ARG A 45 16.24 8.53 16.46
CA ARG A 45 17.16 9.24 17.36
C ARG A 45 16.80 10.71 17.37
N PHE A 46 16.90 11.38 18.52
CA PHE A 46 16.73 12.83 18.54
C PHE A 46 18.07 13.55 18.38
N PHE A 47 18.07 14.66 17.67
CA PHE A 47 19.14 15.65 17.75
C PHE A 47 18.74 16.74 18.73
N VAL A 48 19.64 17.08 19.65
CA VAL A 48 19.59 18.32 20.41
C VAL A 48 20.70 19.21 19.86
N ASN A 49 20.32 20.37 19.34
CA ASN A 49 21.29 21.45 19.18
C ASN A 49 21.51 22.05 20.58
N VAL A 50 22.75 22.01 21.06
CA VAL A 50 23.13 22.61 22.35
C VAL A 50 24.21 23.64 22.05
N ASN A 51 23.93 24.92 22.28
CA ASN A 51 24.98 25.92 22.24
C ASN A 51 25.70 25.99 23.60
N LEU A 52 27.03 25.87 23.61
CA LEU A 52 27.85 26.10 24.80
C LEU A 52 28.21 27.59 24.86
N ASP A 53 28.00 28.22 26.02
CA ASP A 53 28.36 29.61 26.28
C ASP A 53 29.79 29.92 25.80
N VAL A 54 29.91 30.93 24.93
CA VAL A 54 31.20 31.45 24.49
C VAL A 54 31.84 32.20 25.67
N GLN A 55 32.94 31.67 26.21
CA GLN A 55 33.85 32.47 27.04
C GLN A 55 34.47 33.56 26.17
N GLN A 56 34.00 34.80 26.33
CA GLN A 56 34.64 35.98 25.78
C GLN A 56 35.99 36.20 26.48
N ASN A 57 37.09 35.77 25.85
CA ASN A 57 38.38 36.40 26.09
C ASN A 57 38.43 37.71 25.29
N VAL A 58 38.32 38.82 26.02
CA VAL A 58 38.46 40.17 25.48
C VAL A 58 39.89 40.36 24.98
N THR A 59 40.05 40.51 23.68
CA THR A 59 41.06 41.42 23.09
C THR A 59 40.44 42.04 21.84
N ALA A 60 40.33 43.36 21.88
CA ALA A 60 39.75 44.17 20.82
C ALA A 60 40.72 44.28 19.64
N GLU A 61 40.19 44.15 18.42
CA GLU A 61 40.35 45.08 17.28
C GLU A 61 40.00 44.37 15.97
N SER A 62 38.97 44.88 15.28
CA SER A 62 38.89 45.08 13.82
C SER A 62 37.43 45.13 13.38
N GLU A 63 36.98 46.34 13.06
CA GLU A 63 35.77 46.58 12.27
C GLU A 63 36.00 46.09 10.84
N GLY A 64 35.47 44.91 10.51
CA GLY A 64 35.38 44.39 9.16
C GLY A 64 34.17 43.47 9.10
N ALA A 65 33.38 43.57 8.03
CA ALA A 65 32.15 42.80 7.79
C ALA A 65 32.29 41.34 8.27
N GLY A 66 31.81 41.08 9.48
CA GLY A 66 32.10 39.85 10.18
C GLY A 66 31.20 38.75 9.67
N CYS A 67 31.76 37.78 8.92
CA CYS A 67 31.17 36.45 8.89
C CYS A 67 31.17 35.92 10.32
N VAL A 68 30.01 35.99 10.99
CA VAL A 68 29.80 35.33 12.28
C VAL A 68 29.68 33.84 11.99
N LEU A 69 30.73 33.07 12.32
CA LEU A 69 30.68 31.62 12.27
C LEU A 69 29.82 31.13 13.45
N LEU A 70 28.61 30.66 13.15
CA LEU A 70 27.74 30.02 14.15
C LEU A 70 28.22 28.59 14.39
N HIS A 71 28.72 28.32 15.59
CA HIS A 71 29.07 26.96 16.01
C HIS A 71 27.79 26.18 16.34
N THR A 72 27.45 25.20 15.51
CA THR A 72 26.31 24.30 15.77
C THR A 72 26.81 22.97 16.29
N SER A 73 26.49 22.62 17.54
CA SER A 73 26.79 21.31 18.12
C SER A 73 25.55 20.42 18.12
N ARG A 74 25.71 19.17 17.68
CA ARG A 74 24.64 18.18 17.54
C ARG A 74 24.86 17.06 18.55
N LYS A 75 23.89 16.83 19.43
CA LYS A 75 23.93 15.75 20.43
C LYS A 75 22.81 14.73 20.21
N TYR A 76 23.15 13.45 20.25
CA TYR A 76 22.17 12.36 20.19
C TYR A 76 21.43 12.21 21.52
N LEU A 77 20.10 12.15 21.45
CA LEU A 77 19.23 11.83 22.59
C LEU A 77 18.52 10.50 22.33
N LYS A 78 18.59 9.61 23.33
CA LYS A 78 17.84 8.34 23.33
C LYS A 78 16.37 8.60 23.62
N LEU A 79 15.48 7.82 23.00
CA LEU A 79 14.05 7.80 23.32
C LEU A 79 13.82 7.54 24.81
N LYS A 80 12.80 8.19 25.39
CA LYS A 80 12.44 8.03 26.80
C LYS A 80 11.71 6.71 27.03
N ASN A 81 12.16 5.93 28.00
CA ASN A 81 11.47 4.69 28.35
C ASN A 81 10.33 5.00 29.32
N PHE A 82 9.09 5.00 28.83
CA PHE A 82 7.91 5.30 29.66
C PHE A 82 7.62 4.22 30.71
N GLU A 83 8.21 3.04 30.63
CA GLU A 83 8.06 2.02 31.66
C GLU A 83 9.02 2.26 32.85
N GLU A 84 10.31 2.40 32.56
CA GLU A 84 11.35 2.54 33.59
C GLU A 84 11.42 3.97 34.15
N GLU A 85 11.17 4.98 33.31
CA GLU A 85 11.38 6.38 33.67
C GLU A 85 10.10 7.05 34.20
N VAL A 86 9.88 6.95 35.52
CA VAL A 86 8.76 7.62 36.24
C VAL A 86 8.70 9.14 35.97
N ARG A 87 9.82 9.75 35.56
CA ARG A 87 9.88 11.18 35.21
C ARG A 87 9.00 11.52 34.01
N ALA A 88 8.88 10.63 33.01
CA ALA A 88 8.05 10.85 31.83
C ALA A 88 6.57 11.04 32.22
N HIS A 89 6.07 10.18 33.11
CA HIS A 89 4.73 10.28 33.68
C HIS A 89 4.52 11.61 34.41
N ARG A 90 5.46 11.98 35.29
CA ARG A 90 5.37 13.23 36.07
C ARG A 90 5.50 14.50 35.22
N ASP A 91 6.25 14.46 34.12
CA ASP A 91 6.32 15.58 33.18
C ASP A 91 4.99 15.76 32.45
N LEU A 92 4.36 14.65 32.03
CA LEU A 92 3.05 14.70 31.40
C LEU A 92 1.95 15.11 32.38
N ASP A 93 1.90 14.55 33.59
CA ASP A 93 0.92 14.96 34.61
C ASP A 93 1.05 16.44 34.97
N GLY A 94 2.31 16.92 35.06
CA GLY A 94 2.60 18.32 35.29
C GLY A 94 2.13 19.23 34.15
N PHE A 95 2.22 18.76 32.91
CA PHE A 95 1.67 19.46 31.75
C PHE A 95 0.14 19.42 31.74
N LEU A 96 -0.49 18.25 31.91
CA LEU A 96 -1.94 18.10 31.88
C LEU A 96 -2.65 18.94 32.95
N ALA A 97 -2.03 19.11 34.11
CA ALA A 97 -2.56 19.95 35.18
C ALA A 97 -2.56 21.46 34.85
N ARG A 98 -1.75 21.91 33.88
CA ARG A 98 -1.55 23.31 33.49
C ARG A 98 -1.31 23.43 31.99
N ALA A 99 -2.11 22.72 31.21
CA ALA A 99 -1.87 22.54 29.79
C ALA A 99 -2.17 23.85 29.06
N SER A 100 -1.17 24.38 28.37
CA SER A 100 -1.36 25.48 27.41
C SER A 100 -1.33 24.88 26.01
N ILE A 101 -2.51 24.71 25.42
CA ILE A 101 -2.68 24.07 24.11
C ILE A 101 -3.38 25.07 23.21
N ILE A 102 -2.71 25.47 22.13
CA ILE A 102 -3.31 26.33 21.11
C ILE A 102 -3.70 25.43 19.93
N LEU A 103 -5.00 25.38 19.64
CA LEU A 103 -5.55 24.60 18.53
C LEU A 103 -5.78 25.49 17.32
N ASP A 104 -5.34 25.01 16.15
CA ASP A 104 -5.59 25.62 14.83
C ASP A 104 -5.07 27.05 14.68
N GLU A 105 -3.80 27.24 15.04
CA GLU A 105 -3.09 28.50 14.85
C GLU A 105 -2.98 28.86 13.36
N THR A 106 -3.30 30.10 13.01
CA THR A 106 -3.35 30.59 11.62
C THR A 106 -2.10 31.35 11.21
N ALA A 107 -1.24 31.68 12.17
CA ALA A 107 0.03 32.36 11.93
C ALA A 107 0.92 31.60 10.92
N THR A 108 1.51 32.36 9.99
CA THR A 108 2.34 31.82 8.91
C THR A 108 3.83 31.87 9.21
N SER A 109 4.27 32.83 10.05
CA SER A 109 5.66 32.96 10.46
C SER A 109 5.90 32.23 11.79
N LEU A 110 7.08 31.65 11.96
CA LEU A 110 7.50 31.06 13.23
C LEU A 110 7.46 32.09 14.37
N ASP A 111 7.82 33.35 14.06
CA ASP A 111 7.84 34.44 15.03
C ASP A 111 6.45 34.73 15.60
N ASP A 112 5.44 34.79 14.74
CA ASP A 112 4.06 35.05 15.13
C ASP A 112 3.49 33.89 15.96
N VAL A 113 3.78 32.64 15.56
CA VAL A 113 3.38 31.45 16.34
C VAL A 113 3.98 31.50 17.75
N LEU A 114 5.27 31.80 17.87
CA LEU A 114 5.94 31.91 19.17
C LEU A 114 5.40 33.08 20.00
N ARG A 115 5.09 34.22 19.39
CA ARG A 115 4.46 35.36 20.07
C ARG A 115 3.09 35.00 20.62
N GLU A 116 2.25 34.31 19.85
CA GLU A 116 0.93 33.91 20.32
C GLU A 116 1.04 32.86 21.46
N MET A 117 1.97 31.90 21.35
CA MET A 117 2.27 30.97 22.45
C MET A 117 2.72 31.69 23.73
N LEU A 118 3.57 32.72 23.61
CA LEU A 118 4.03 33.52 24.75
C LEU A 118 2.94 34.42 25.34
N LYS A 119 2.08 34.99 24.49
CA LYS A 119 0.94 35.80 24.93
C LYS A 119 -0.08 34.96 25.68
N HIS A 120 -0.36 33.76 25.20
CA HIS A 120 -1.27 32.83 25.89
C HIS A 120 -0.75 32.46 27.29
N PHE A 121 0.57 32.32 27.46
CA PHE A 121 1.17 32.16 28.79
C PHE A 121 0.99 33.37 29.71
N ALA A 122 0.86 34.58 29.17
CA ALA A 122 0.67 35.82 29.92
C ALA A 122 -0.78 35.99 30.41
N GLU A 123 -1.74 35.54 29.60
CA GLU A 123 -3.18 35.71 29.83
C GLU A 123 -3.74 34.67 30.82
N ASP A 124 -3.13 33.49 30.92
CA ASP A 124 -3.50 32.46 31.88
C ASP A 124 -3.21 32.89 33.34
N SER A 125 -4.26 33.14 34.13
CA SER A 125 -4.16 33.56 35.53
C SER A 125 -3.41 32.57 36.43
N ASP A 126 -3.43 31.28 36.08
CA ASP A 126 -2.73 30.21 36.82
C ASP A 126 -1.25 30.07 36.42
N ASN A 127 -0.88 30.54 35.23
CA ASN A 127 0.47 30.44 34.65
C ASN A 127 1.26 31.75 34.67
N ALA A 128 0.61 32.89 34.91
CA ALA A 128 1.24 34.20 34.99
C ALA A 128 2.40 34.22 36.01
N GLU A 129 3.61 34.54 35.53
CA GLU A 129 4.78 34.84 36.36
C GLU A 129 4.86 36.37 36.55
N PRO A 130 4.93 36.89 37.78
CA PRO A 130 4.73 38.32 38.07
C PRO A 130 5.85 39.28 37.57
N SER A 131 6.78 38.84 36.71
CA SER A 131 7.90 39.67 36.24
C SER A 131 8.52 39.29 34.87
N CYS A 132 7.81 38.53 34.03
CA CYS A 132 8.39 38.04 32.77
C CYS A 132 8.25 39.05 31.61
N ASN A 133 9.38 39.47 31.03
CA ASN A 133 9.39 40.27 29.80
C ASN A 133 9.45 39.35 28.57
N PHE A 134 8.34 39.25 27.84
CA PHE A 134 8.21 38.35 26.68
C PHE A 134 9.09 38.74 25.49
N ASP A 135 9.38 40.02 25.29
CA ASP A 135 10.30 40.46 24.23
C ASP A 135 11.73 39.99 24.51
N LYS A 136 12.11 39.94 25.78
CA LYS A 136 13.40 39.40 26.21
C LYS A 136 13.47 37.89 25.98
N ILE A 137 12.37 37.16 26.22
CA ILE A 137 12.29 35.72 25.92
C ILE A 137 12.42 35.49 24.41
N MET A 138 11.70 36.27 23.61
CA MET A 138 11.75 36.18 22.15
C MET A 138 13.19 36.36 21.65
N SER A 139 13.92 37.33 22.17
CA SER A 139 15.35 37.53 21.82
C SER A 139 16.27 36.38 22.24
N THR A 140 15.92 35.59 23.26
CA THR A 140 16.70 34.41 23.70
C THR A 140 16.37 33.12 22.93
N LEU A 141 15.23 33.08 22.23
CA LEU A 141 14.85 31.95 21.39
C LEU A 141 15.64 31.90 20.09
N PHE A 142 16.14 33.06 19.64
CA PHE A 142 16.98 33.18 18.45
C PHE A 142 18.43 33.42 18.83
N THR A 143 19.35 33.02 17.95
CA THR A 143 20.80 33.22 18.14
C THR A 143 21.24 34.68 17.97
N ASP A 144 20.38 35.56 17.42
CA ASP A 144 20.67 36.98 17.22
C ASP A 144 20.45 37.79 18.50
N SER A 145 21.56 38.29 19.06
CA SER A 145 21.58 39.20 20.22
C SER A 145 21.49 40.69 19.84
N GLY A 146 21.07 41.02 18.60
CA GLY A 146 21.00 42.39 18.10
C GLY A 146 19.87 42.63 17.10
N ALA A 147 19.35 43.86 17.10
CA ALA A 147 18.22 44.35 16.30
C ALA A 147 18.20 43.87 14.82
N PRO A 148 17.02 43.73 14.20
CA PRO A 148 16.85 43.16 12.87
C PRO A 148 17.53 44.06 11.84
N ARG A 149 18.75 43.70 11.45
CA ARG A 149 19.39 44.21 10.24
C ARG A 149 19.11 43.21 9.13
N GLU A 150 18.59 43.71 8.02
CA GLU A 150 18.28 42.98 6.79
C GLU A 150 19.50 42.13 6.37
N GLY A 151 19.51 40.83 6.72
CA GLY A 151 20.53 39.89 6.26
C GLY A 151 21.01 38.81 7.23
N ASN A 152 20.68 38.86 8.53
CA ASN A 152 21.07 37.79 9.45
C ASN A 152 20.12 36.59 9.40
N VAL A 153 20.69 35.39 9.49
CA VAL A 153 19.95 34.12 9.49
C VAL A 153 19.29 33.94 10.86
N HIS A 154 17.96 34.11 10.93
CA HIS A 154 17.13 33.83 12.10
C HIS A 154 17.18 32.32 12.44
N LEU A 155 18.17 31.89 13.24
CA LEU A 155 18.30 30.52 13.70
C LEU A 155 17.85 30.37 15.15
N LEU A 156 17.12 29.28 15.43
CA LEU A 156 16.71 28.92 16.78
C LEU A 156 17.92 28.47 17.61
N SER A 157 17.95 28.87 18.89
CA SER A 157 19.07 28.59 19.80
C SER A 157 19.22 27.10 20.12
N ASP A 158 18.20 26.49 20.73
CA ASP A 158 18.21 25.08 21.08
C ASP A 158 16.91 24.38 20.62
N THR A 159 17.05 23.34 19.80
CA THR A 159 15.92 22.59 19.22
C THR A 159 16.10 21.09 19.36
N ILE A 160 14.98 20.39 19.56
CA ILE A 160 14.87 18.94 19.50
C ILE A 160 14.04 18.54 18.28
N GLN A 161 14.63 17.73 17.40
CA GLN A 161 13.95 17.13 16.25
C GLN A 161 14.17 15.62 16.20
N GLY A 162 13.14 14.91 15.76
CA GLY A 162 13.23 13.48 15.47
C GLY A 162 14.03 13.25 14.21
N VAL A 163 14.91 12.25 14.22
CA VAL A 163 15.61 11.79 13.04
C VAL A 163 15.45 10.29 12.91
N THR A 164 15.14 9.84 11.70
CA THR A 164 15.26 8.45 11.31
C THR A 164 16.61 8.26 10.62
N ALA A 165 17.46 7.42 11.19
CA ALA A 165 18.68 6.99 10.52
C ALA A 165 18.29 5.95 9.46
N THR A 166 18.07 6.40 8.23
CA THR A 166 17.93 5.51 7.10
C THR A 166 19.29 5.24 6.49
N VAL A 167 19.36 4.18 5.70
CA VAL A 167 20.62 3.73 5.09
C VAL A 167 21.06 4.72 3.96
N THR A 168 20.31 5.81 3.70
CA THR A 168 20.61 6.94 2.80
C THR A 168 21.16 8.19 3.51
N GLY A 169 21.08 8.25 4.85
CA GLY A 169 21.49 9.42 5.64
C GLY A 169 20.64 9.64 6.89
N VAL A 170 20.87 10.77 7.54
CA VAL A 170 20.08 11.26 8.69
C VAL A 170 18.87 11.99 8.13
N GLN A 171 17.68 11.38 8.18
CA GLN A 171 16.43 12.02 7.74
C GLN A 171 15.72 12.69 8.91
N TYR A 172 15.46 13.98 8.79
CA TYR A 172 14.73 14.75 9.80
C TYR A 172 13.21 14.52 9.68
N GLN A 173 12.55 14.32 10.81
CA GLN A 173 11.10 14.35 10.90
C GLN A 173 10.66 15.82 10.84
N GLN A 174 10.08 16.22 9.72
CA GLN A 174 9.73 17.61 9.44
C GLN A 174 8.37 18.05 10.02
N SER A 175 7.54 17.12 10.51
CA SER A 175 6.15 17.41 10.87
C SER A 175 5.97 18.13 12.22
N TRP A 176 7.00 18.13 13.07
CA TRP A 176 6.95 18.74 14.41
C TRP A 176 8.31 19.31 14.79
N LEU A 177 8.29 20.35 15.64
CA LEU A 177 9.48 21.03 16.12
C LEU A 177 9.36 21.28 17.63
N CYS A 178 10.35 20.86 18.41
CA CYS A 178 10.41 21.15 19.84
C CYS A 178 11.52 22.17 20.11
N ILE A 179 11.15 23.31 20.66
CA ILE A 179 12.03 24.43 20.98
C ILE A 179 12.20 24.45 22.49
N ILE A 180 13.45 24.39 22.94
CA ILE A 180 13.79 24.41 24.35
C ILE A 180 14.49 25.74 24.66
N CYS A 181 14.13 26.38 25.77
CA CYS A 181 14.76 27.62 26.19
C CYS A 181 14.94 27.63 27.70
N THR A 182 16.14 28.06 28.14
CA THR A 182 16.44 28.23 29.56
C THR A 182 16.47 29.71 29.93
N ILE A 183 15.61 30.11 30.86
CA ILE A 183 15.40 31.52 31.19
C ILE A 183 15.60 31.74 32.69
N LYS A 184 16.47 32.69 33.04
CA LYS A 184 16.86 32.98 34.43
C LYS A 184 15.71 33.55 35.28
N SER A 185 14.73 34.23 34.66
CA SER A 185 13.62 34.89 35.35
C SER A 185 12.44 33.97 35.68
N LEU A 186 12.40 32.75 35.13
CA LEU A 186 11.33 31.80 35.42
C LEU A 186 11.53 31.13 36.78
N GLN A 187 10.46 30.92 37.54
CA GLN A 187 10.48 30.12 38.77
C GLN A 187 10.12 28.65 38.53
N ARG A 188 9.30 28.41 37.50
CA ARG A 188 8.75 27.09 37.14
C ARG A 188 8.94 26.82 35.65
N ARG A 189 8.70 25.56 35.26
CA ARG A 189 8.73 25.14 33.86
C ARG A 189 7.36 25.32 33.24
N HIS A 190 7.36 25.73 31.98
CA HIS A 190 6.17 25.88 31.16
C HIS A 190 6.34 25.08 29.88
N VAL A 191 5.29 24.40 29.46
CA VAL A 191 5.24 23.69 28.20
C VAL A 191 3.98 24.15 27.49
N CYS A 192 4.13 24.63 26.26
CA CYS A 192 3.02 24.96 25.37
C CYS A 192 3.13 24.15 24.10
N ILE A 193 1.99 23.68 23.61
CA ILE A 193 1.89 22.94 22.36
C ILE A 193 0.93 23.71 21.47
N SER A 194 1.41 24.15 20.31
CA SER A 194 0.58 24.76 19.27
C SER A 194 0.42 23.80 18.10
N ARG A 195 -0.83 23.62 17.65
CA ARG A 195 -1.19 22.95 16.40
C ARG A 195 -1.49 24.00 15.34
N LEU A 196 -0.80 23.95 14.22
CA LEU A 196 -1.02 24.84 13.09
C LEU A 196 -2.18 24.34 12.22
N GLU A 197 -3.02 25.24 11.72
CA GLU A 197 -4.13 24.90 10.82
C GLU A 197 -3.61 24.33 9.48
N ARG A 198 -2.50 24.90 8.99
CA ARG A 198 -1.85 24.52 7.73
C ARG A 198 -0.39 24.15 7.98
N PRO A 199 0.16 23.18 7.22
CA PRO A 199 1.58 22.89 7.27
C PRO A 199 2.39 24.12 6.83
N GLN A 200 3.42 24.46 7.62
CA GLN A 200 4.30 25.60 7.33
C GLN A 200 5.71 25.13 6.96
N ASN A 201 6.34 25.86 6.04
CA ASN A 201 7.73 25.63 5.64
C ASN A 201 8.63 26.71 6.24
N TRP A 202 9.53 26.30 7.13
CA TRP A 202 10.50 27.18 7.79
C TRP A 202 11.96 26.79 7.51
N GLY A 203 12.22 26.05 6.42
CA GLY A 203 13.57 25.72 5.95
C GLY A 203 13.77 24.22 5.65
N GLU A 204 14.98 23.86 5.25
CA GLU A 204 15.33 22.52 4.73
C GLU A 204 15.01 21.36 5.70
N ASN A 205 15.18 21.58 7.00
CA ASN A 205 14.90 20.59 8.05
C ASN A 205 13.47 20.69 8.61
N SER A 206 12.64 21.60 8.08
CA SER A 206 11.33 21.97 8.65
C SER A 206 10.35 22.41 7.55
N CYS A 207 10.23 21.58 6.50
CA CYS A 207 9.42 21.90 5.32
C CYS A 207 7.91 21.79 5.54
N GLU A 208 7.46 20.99 6.51
CA GLU A 208 6.03 20.70 6.74
C GLU A 208 5.67 20.67 8.24
N VAL A 209 6.10 21.69 9.00
CA VAL A 209 5.82 21.73 10.43
C VAL A 209 4.33 21.92 10.67
N ARG A 210 3.73 21.08 11.52
CA ARG A 210 2.33 21.19 11.99
C ARG A 210 2.20 21.35 13.49
N PHE A 211 3.21 20.94 14.24
CA PHE A 211 3.22 21.02 15.70
C PHE A 211 4.46 21.75 16.18
N VAL A 212 4.25 22.76 17.01
CA VAL A 212 5.33 23.49 17.70
C VAL A 212 5.20 23.26 19.19
N ILE A 213 6.26 22.74 19.81
CA ILE A 213 6.32 22.46 21.24
C ILE A 213 7.33 23.42 21.84
N LEU A 214 6.89 24.34 22.69
CA LEU A 214 7.75 25.29 23.38
C LEU A 214 7.92 24.87 24.83
N VAL A 215 9.16 24.59 25.23
CA VAL A 215 9.51 24.21 26.61
C VAL A 215 10.40 25.29 27.21
N LEU A 216 9.89 25.98 28.21
CA LEU A 216 10.60 27.01 28.96
C LEU A 216 10.97 26.46 30.35
N ALA A 217 12.24 26.59 30.76
CA ALA A 217 12.69 26.12 32.06
C ALA A 217 13.66 27.08 32.77
N PRO A 218 13.70 27.09 34.11
CA PRO A 218 14.71 27.81 34.86
C PRO A 218 16.09 27.12 34.80
N PRO A 219 17.21 27.86 34.91
CA PRO A 219 18.56 27.33 34.81
C PRO A 219 18.98 26.49 36.03
N LYS A 220 18.45 26.78 37.22
CA LYS A 220 18.80 26.07 38.46
C LYS A 220 17.83 24.92 38.72
N MET A 221 18.08 23.78 38.08
CA MET A 221 17.28 22.57 38.28
C MET A 221 18.14 21.33 38.58
N LYS A 222 17.53 20.35 39.25
CA LYS A 222 18.12 19.00 39.38
C LYS A 222 18.36 18.41 37.97
N SER A 223 19.41 17.62 37.79
CA SER A 223 19.79 17.03 36.49
C SER A 223 18.62 16.33 35.76
N THR A 224 17.71 15.68 36.49
CA THR A 224 16.53 15.00 35.96
C THR A 224 15.33 15.90 35.61
N LYS A 225 15.49 17.22 35.73
CA LYS A 225 14.41 18.22 35.59
C LYS A 225 14.67 19.27 34.51
N THR A 226 15.75 19.12 33.74
CA THR A 226 16.20 20.08 32.71
C THR A 226 15.17 20.25 31.57
N ALA A 227 15.26 21.37 30.84
CA ALA A 227 14.44 21.62 29.65
C ALA A 227 14.56 20.48 28.63
N THR A 228 15.79 19.99 28.43
CA THR A 228 16.09 18.87 27.53
C THR A 228 15.38 17.58 27.95
N GLU A 229 15.29 17.28 29.25
CA GLU A 229 14.59 16.09 29.75
C GLU A 229 13.08 16.14 29.57
N VAL A 230 12.49 17.33 29.74
CA VAL A 230 11.05 17.56 29.48
C VAL A 230 10.78 17.51 27.99
N GLY A 231 11.61 18.19 27.19
CA GLY A 231 11.55 18.16 25.73
C GLY A 231 11.68 16.73 25.19
N ARG A 232 12.56 15.89 25.77
CA ARG A 232 12.70 14.46 25.44
C ARG A 232 11.43 13.66 25.68
N THR A 233 10.68 13.96 26.74
CA THR A 233 9.38 13.31 27.03
C THR A 233 8.39 13.56 25.90
N PHE A 234 8.19 14.82 25.51
CA PHE A 234 7.26 15.18 24.44
C PHE A 234 7.77 14.75 23.07
N ALA A 235 9.05 14.93 22.78
CA ALA A 235 9.68 14.43 21.55
C ALA A 235 9.47 12.92 21.36
N THR A 236 9.57 12.14 22.44
CA THR A 236 9.30 10.68 22.39
C THR A 236 7.86 10.38 22.01
N MET A 237 6.87 11.10 22.57
CA MET A 237 5.46 10.90 22.18
C MET A 237 5.20 11.33 20.74
N PHE A 238 5.70 12.51 20.35
CA PHE A 238 5.51 13.06 19.01
C PHE A 238 6.32 12.34 17.93
N SER A 239 7.27 11.46 18.29
CA SER A 239 7.98 10.62 17.32
C SER A 239 7.06 9.64 16.60
N ASP A 240 5.98 9.21 17.28
CA ASP A 240 4.96 8.34 16.72
C ASP A 240 4.01 9.12 15.80
N ILE A 241 4.00 8.71 14.54
CA ILE A 241 3.18 9.26 13.47
C ILE A 241 1.67 9.03 13.66
N THR A 242 1.28 7.90 14.26
CA THR A 242 -0.13 7.58 14.52
C THR A 242 -0.70 8.52 15.57
N PHE A 243 0.10 8.84 16.58
CA PHE A 243 -0.24 9.83 17.59
C PHE A 243 -0.41 11.23 16.99
N ARG A 244 0.52 11.66 16.13
CA ARG A 244 0.41 12.97 15.45
C ARG A 244 -0.88 13.09 14.64
N GLN A 245 -1.27 12.05 13.90
CA GLN A 245 -2.56 12.04 13.19
C GLN A 245 -3.74 12.13 14.14
N LYS A 246 -3.74 11.37 15.24
CA LYS A 246 -4.81 11.45 16.26
C LYS A 246 -4.93 12.87 16.79
N LEU A 247 -3.82 13.57 17.03
CA LEU A 247 -3.81 14.97 17.46
C LEU A 247 -4.38 15.94 16.40
N LEU A 248 -4.16 15.70 15.10
CA LEU A 248 -4.77 16.50 14.02
C LEU A 248 -6.30 16.33 13.94
N GLU A 249 -6.83 15.20 14.41
CA GLU A 249 -8.28 14.92 14.38
C GLU A 249 -9.06 15.54 15.54
N THR A 250 -8.37 15.83 16.66
CA THR A 250 -8.99 16.42 17.87
C THR A 250 -9.58 17.80 17.59
N LYS A 251 -10.74 18.11 18.16
CA LYS A 251 -11.38 19.43 17.99
C LYS A 251 -11.36 20.27 19.25
N THR A 252 -11.27 19.63 20.40
CA THR A 252 -11.27 20.29 21.70
C THR A 252 -9.97 20.02 22.43
N GLU A 253 -9.59 20.90 23.35
CA GLU A 253 -8.40 20.72 24.17
C GLU A 253 -8.49 19.49 25.06
N GLU A 254 -9.69 19.14 25.54
CA GLU A 254 -9.91 17.95 26.36
C GLU A 254 -9.66 16.65 25.57
N GLU A 255 -10.14 16.57 24.32
CA GLU A 255 -9.82 15.46 23.41
C GLU A 255 -8.30 15.36 23.16
N PHE A 256 -7.62 16.50 23.05
CA PHE A 256 -6.17 16.57 22.91
C PHE A 256 -5.44 16.03 24.14
N LYS A 257 -5.89 16.40 25.35
CA LYS A 257 -5.38 15.88 26.63
C LYS A 257 -5.62 14.39 26.76
N GLU A 258 -6.81 13.90 26.40
CA GLU A 258 -7.13 12.46 26.39
C GLU A 258 -6.23 11.68 25.43
N ALA A 259 -5.95 12.23 24.25
CA ALA A 259 -5.04 11.63 23.29
C ALA A 259 -3.61 11.48 23.85
N LEU A 260 -3.10 12.49 24.56
CA LEU A 260 -1.81 12.43 25.25
C LEU A 260 -1.78 11.35 26.35
N VAL A 261 -2.84 11.26 27.16
CA VAL A 261 -2.96 10.23 28.20
C VAL A 261 -3.00 8.82 27.59
N HIS A 262 -3.75 8.65 26.50
CA HIS A 262 -3.81 7.40 25.76
C HIS A 262 -2.43 7.01 25.21
N GLN A 263 -1.69 7.97 24.65
CA GLN A 263 -0.34 7.69 24.12
C GLN A 263 0.63 7.30 25.22
N ARG A 264 0.57 7.95 26.40
CA ARG A 264 1.33 7.50 27.57
C ARG A 264 1.03 6.04 27.90
N HIS A 265 -0.25 5.65 27.93
CA HIS A 265 -0.62 4.27 28.24
C HIS A 265 -0.05 3.30 27.20
N LEU A 266 -0.16 3.64 25.91
CA LEU A 266 0.39 2.85 24.82
C LEU A 266 1.91 2.68 24.93
N LEU A 267 2.66 3.76 25.15
CA LEU A 267 4.12 3.70 25.35
C LEU A 267 4.54 2.96 26.62
N THR A 268 3.65 2.86 27.62
CA THR A 268 3.91 2.07 28.84
C THR A 268 3.65 0.58 28.60
N VAL A 269 2.57 0.23 27.91
CA VAL A 269 2.15 -1.17 27.68
C VAL A 269 2.94 -1.84 26.57
N VAL A 270 3.36 -1.09 25.54
CA VAL A 270 4.18 -1.63 24.44
C VAL A 270 5.53 -2.17 24.96
N ASN A 271 6.08 -1.59 26.03
CA ASN A 271 7.31 -2.08 26.67
C ASN A 271 7.07 -3.22 27.69
N GLN A 272 5.85 -3.38 28.23
CA GLN A 272 5.48 -4.47 29.16
C GLN A 272 5.43 -5.87 28.55
N ARG A 273 5.59 -6.02 27.23
CA ARG A 273 5.92 -7.36 26.69
C ARG A 273 7.35 -7.66 27.11
N PRO A 274 7.58 -8.58 28.07
CA PRO A 274 8.93 -8.88 28.50
C PRO A 274 9.78 -9.23 27.27
N SER A 275 11.04 -8.80 27.34
CA SER A 275 12.15 -8.97 26.41
C SER A 275 12.42 -10.39 25.86
N ALA A 276 11.46 -11.31 25.94
CA ALA A 276 11.28 -12.39 24.96
C ALA A 276 11.00 -11.86 23.53
N VAL A 277 10.70 -10.57 23.37
CA VAL A 277 10.58 -9.87 22.07
C VAL A 277 11.85 -9.08 21.71
N THR A 278 12.99 -9.37 22.36
CA THR A 278 14.33 -9.02 21.81
C THR A 278 14.83 -10.08 20.83
N ASP A 279 13.92 -10.79 20.15
CA ASP A 279 14.17 -11.48 18.88
C ASP A 279 13.33 -10.87 17.74
N GLY A 280 12.68 -9.70 17.97
CA GLY A 280 11.73 -9.06 17.07
C GLY A 280 12.24 -7.82 16.28
N HIS A 281 13.46 -7.37 16.52
CA HIS A 281 14.17 -6.40 15.66
C HIS A 281 15.44 -7.04 15.07
N ARG A 282 15.28 -8.27 14.59
CA ARG A 282 16.09 -8.70 13.46
C ARG A 282 15.34 -8.20 12.23
N VAL A 283 15.90 -7.23 11.51
CA VAL A 283 15.80 -7.19 10.03
C VAL A 283 15.70 -8.63 9.60
N HIS A 284 14.53 -9.08 9.08
CA HIS A 284 14.18 -10.48 8.82
C HIS A 284 15.43 -11.35 8.69
N ASN A 285 15.97 -11.82 9.82
CA ASN A 285 17.14 -12.67 9.76
C ASN A 285 16.50 -13.93 9.26
N HIS A 286 16.76 -14.21 7.98
CA HIS A 286 16.33 -15.36 7.24
C HIS A 286 16.67 -16.61 8.07
N LYS A 287 15.84 -16.97 9.04
CA LYS A 287 15.83 -18.31 9.61
C LYS A 287 15.44 -19.16 8.40
N PRO A 288 16.35 -20.00 7.87
CA PRO A 288 16.05 -20.79 6.69
C PRO A 288 14.81 -21.63 7.00
N LEU A 289 13.85 -21.68 6.08
CA LEU A 289 12.65 -22.50 6.26
C LEU A 289 13.09 -23.92 6.62
N LYS A 290 12.74 -24.37 7.83
CA LYS A 290 13.08 -25.71 8.27
C LYS A 290 12.00 -26.66 7.77
N LEU A 291 12.42 -27.74 7.12
CA LEU A 291 11.51 -28.72 6.49
C LEU A 291 10.52 -29.37 7.49
N HIS A 292 10.88 -29.42 8.78
CA HIS A 292 9.99 -29.88 9.86
C HIS A 292 8.77 -28.96 10.09
N GLU A 293 8.81 -27.69 9.71
CA GLU A 293 7.68 -26.76 9.88
C GLU A 293 6.50 -27.09 8.95
N PHE A 294 6.76 -27.78 7.82
CA PHE A 294 5.72 -28.24 6.88
C PHE A 294 4.97 -29.49 7.36
N PHE A 295 5.56 -30.31 8.23
CA PHE A 295 4.96 -31.57 8.69
C PHE A 295 4.01 -31.41 9.88
N ASN A 296 3.93 -30.23 10.49
CA ASN A 296 2.98 -29.94 11.55
C ASN A 296 1.60 -29.63 10.96
N VAL A 297 0.83 -30.70 10.70
CA VAL A 297 -0.49 -30.63 10.06
C VAL A 297 -1.44 -29.73 10.86
N GLY A 298 -2.01 -28.72 10.20
CA GLY A 298 -3.06 -27.85 10.75
C GLY A 298 -2.60 -26.78 11.76
N LYS A 299 -1.33 -26.79 12.18
CA LYS A 299 -0.81 -25.81 13.14
C LYS A 299 -0.89 -24.38 12.62
N GLY A 300 -0.57 -24.14 11.35
CA GLY A 300 -0.62 -22.79 10.75
C GLY A 300 -2.04 -22.20 10.75
N ILE A 301 -3.06 -23.01 10.48
CA ILE A 301 -4.47 -22.58 10.53
C ILE A 301 -4.88 -22.22 11.96
N PHE A 302 -4.50 -23.05 12.95
CA PHE A 302 -4.79 -22.77 14.35
C PHE A 302 -4.12 -21.48 14.82
N ASP A 303 -2.84 -21.27 14.47
CA ASP A 303 -2.09 -20.06 14.80
C ASP A 303 -2.71 -18.82 14.13
N ASP A 304 -3.19 -18.92 12.89
CA ASP A 304 -3.87 -17.85 12.18
C ASP A 304 -5.21 -17.47 12.86
N ILE A 305 -6.03 -18.46 13.22
CA ILE A 305 -7.30 -18.25 13.92
C ILE A 305 -7.06 -17.67 15.32
N ALA A 306 -6.11 -18.21 16.08
CA ALA A 306 -5.79 -17.74 17.42
C ALA A 306 -5.33 -16.27 17.44
N ARG A 307 -4.64 -15.81 16.39
CA ARG A 307 -4.25 -14.40 16.24
C ARG A 307 -5.42 -13.49 15.87
N ARG A 308 -6.31 -13.90 14.97
CA ARG A 308 -7.38 -13.02 14.44
C ARG A 308 -8.68 -13.06 15.24
N PHE A 309 -9.00 -14.17 15.90
CA PHE A 309 -10.26 -14.33 16.63
C PHE A 309 -10.54 -13.23 17.68
N PRO A 310 -9.56 -12.79 18.51
CA PRO A 310 -9.82 -11.74 19.52
C PRO A 310 -10.18 -10.37 18.93
N VAL A 311 -9.65 -10.05 17.74
CA VAL A 311 -9.84 -8.77 17.06
C VAL A 311 -10.99 -8.78 16.05
N TYR A 312 -11.64 -9.94 15.85
CA TYR A 312 -12.69 -10.11 14.84
C TYR A 312 -13.90 -9.20 15.06
N ALA A 313 -14.37 -9.04 16.30
CA ALA A 313 -15.50 -8.17 16.62
C ALA A 313 -15.19 -6.69 16.33
N LEU A 314 -13.93 -6.28 16.48
CA LEU A 314 -13.49 -4.92 16.21
C LEU A 314 -13.60 -4.54 14.72
N ASP A 315 -13.51 -5.51 13.81
CA ASP A 315 -13.60 -5.27 12.37
C ASP A 315 -14.98 -4.74 11.91
N PHE A 316 -16.04 -4.97 12.71
CA PHE A 316 -17.39 -4.44 12.46
C PHE A 316 -17.62 -3.10 13.16
N THR A 317 -17.01 -2.89 14.33
CA THR A 317 -17.17 -1.65 15.10
C THR A 317 -16.29 -0.52 14.57
N ASP A 318 -15.07 -0.82 14.12
CA ASP A 318 -14.09 0.17 13.66
C ASP A 318 -14.53 0.94 12.40
N GLY A 319 -15.44 0.34 11.61
CA GLY A 319 -16.04 0.98 10.43
C GLY A 319 -17.20 1.91 10.74
N ILE A 320 -17.84 1.79 11.92
CA ILE A 320 -19.08 2.52 12.26
C ILE A 320 -18.83 3.56 13.35
N ILE A 321 -17.99 3.27 14.36
CA ILE A 321 -17.76 4.10 15.56
C ILE A 321 -16.64 5.14 15.30
N GLY A 322 -16.65 5.76 14.12
CA GLY A 322 -15.69 6.80 13.75
C GLY A 322 -16.31 8.21 13.76
N THR A 323 -15.50 9.22 14.11
CA THR A 323 -15.81 10.65 13.97
C THR A 323 -16.42 10.95 12.59
N ASN A 324 -17.39 11.86 12.47
CA ASN A 324 -18.18 12.13 11.22
C ASN A 324 -17.38 12.23 9.90
N LYS A 325 -16.09 12.58 9.92
CA LYS A 325 -15.21 12.58 8.73
C LYS A 325 -14.85 11.17 8.23
N ALA A 326 -14.73 10.18 9.13
CA ALA A 326 -14.40 8.80 8.79
C ALA A 326 -15.53 8.10 8.02
N ILE A 327 -16.78 8.40 8.38
CA ILE A 327 -17.98 7.84 7.73
C ILE A 327 -18.01 8.19 6.24
N GLY A 328 -17.67 9.43 5.87
CA GLY A 328 -17.60 9.85 4.47
C GLY A 328 -16.59 9.04 3.67
N LYS A 329 -15.40 8.78 4.23
CA LYS A 329 -14.37 7.95 3.60
C LYS A 329 -14.84 6.51 3.39
N TYR A 330 -15.47 5.90 4.40
CA TYR A 330 -15.99 4.53 4.29
C TYR A 330 -17.09 4.40 3.22
N ILE A 331 -18.02 5.36 3.15
CA ILE A 331 -19.06 5.37 2.11
C ILE A 331 -18.44 5.52 0.72
N THR A 332 -17.49 6.44 0.54
CA THR A 332 -16.78 6.59 -0.74
C THR A 332 -16.06 5.29 -1.11
N THR A 333 -15.38 4.64 -0.16
CA THR A 333 -14.71 3.35 -0.38
C THR A 333 -15.71 2.23 -0.72
N MET A 334 -16.89 2.18 -0.09
CA MET A 334 -17.94 1.21 -0.43
C MET A 334 -18.43 1.39 -1.86
N ILE A 335 -18.68 2.63 -2.29
CA ILE A 335 -19.13 2.94 -3.66
C ILE A 335 -18.02 2.62 -4.67
N PHE A 336 -16.78 3.03 -4.37
CA PHE A 336 -15.62 2.71 -5.19
C PHE A 336 -15.49 1.19 -5.37
N LEU A 337 -15.51 0.45 -4.27
CA LEU A 337 -15.34 -1.00 -4.28
C LEU A 337 -16.49 -1.71 -5.00
N TYR A 338 -17.73 -1.22 -4.86
CA TYR A 338 -18.88 -1.72 -5.60
C TYR A 338 -18.65 -1.69 -7.12
N PHE A 339 -18.25 -0.54 -7.67
CA PHE A 339 -17.95 -0.42 -9.10
C PHE A 339 -16.68 -1.16 -9.50
N ALA A 340 -15.66 -1.14 -8.65
CA ALA A 340 -14.40 -1.84 -8.87
C ALA A 340 -14.61 -3.36 -8.93
N CYS A 341 -15.62 -3.92 -8.26
CA CYS A 341 -15.99 -5.33 -8.37
C CYS A 341 -16.96 -5.59 -9.52
N LEU A 342 -18.01 -4.78 -9.66
CA LEU A 342 -19.07 -4.99 -10.65
C LEU A 342 -18.54 -4.92 -12.09
N LEU A 343 -17.73 -3.92 -12.42
CA LEU A 343 -17.30 -3.66 -13.79
C LEU A 343 -16.41 -4.79 -14.35
N PRO A 344 -15.38 -5.27 -13.63
CA PRO A 344 -14.63 -6.45 -14.07
C PRO A 344 -15.48 -7.72 -14.07
N SER A 345 -16.43 -7.92 -13.14
CA SER A 345 -17.34 -9.07 -13.19
C SER A 345 -18.18 -9.09 -14.48
N ILE A 346 -18.64 -7.93 -14.96
CA ILE A 346 -19.35 -7.83 -16.25
C ILE A 346 -18.39 -8.09 -17.42
N ALA A 347 -17.19 -7.53 -17.38
CA ALA A 347 -16.19 -7.68 -18.43
C ALA A 347 -15.71 -9.14 -18.57
N PHE A 348 -15.37 -9.80 -17.47
CA PHE A 348 -14.98 -11.21 -17.46
C PHE A 348 -16.15 -12.14 -17.70
N GLY A 349 -17.36 -11.79 -17.22
CA GLY A 349 -18.56 -12.56 -17.55
C GLY A 349 -18.84 -12.55 -19.06
N THR A 350 -18.66 -11.41 -19.71
CA THR A 350 -18.80 -11.29 -21.18
C THR A 350 -17.72 -12.09 -21.91
N LEU A 351 -16.48 -12.06 -21.40
CA LEU A 351 -15.39 -12.82 -21.98
C LEU A 351 -15.60 -14.34 -21.81
N ASN A 352 -16.09 -14.78 -20.66
CA ASN A 352 -16.41 -16.17 -20.38
C ASN A 352 -17.61 -16.67 -21.18
N ASP A 353 -18.63 -15.83 -21.39
CA ASP A 353 -19.78 -16.12 -22.25
C ASP A 353 -19.32 -16.46 -23.68
N GLU A 354 -18.43 -15.63 -24.24
CA GLU A 354 -17.84 -15.88 -25.56
C GLU A 354 -16.91 -17.10 -25.59
N ASN A 355 -16.16 -17.36 -24.53
CA ASN A 355 -15.23 -18.49 -24.45
C ASN A 355 -15.95 -19.83 -24.24
N THR A 356 -17.09 -19.85 -23.55
CA THR A 356 -17.81 -21.06 -23.14
C THR A 356 -19.12 -21.28 -23.91
N ARG A 357 -19.34 -20.50 -24.99
CA ARG A 357 -20.55 -20.56 -25.83
C ARG A 357 -21.85 -20.40 -25.01
N GLY A 358 -21.83 -19.53 -23.99
CA GLY A 358 -22.97 -19.25 -23.12
C GLY A 358 -23.11 -20.13 -21.89
N ALA A 359 -22.19 -21.07 -21.61
CA ALA A 359 -22.27 -21.90 -20.41
C ALA A 359 -22.03 -21.08 -19.12
N ILE A 360 -21.07 -20.16 -19.14
CA ILE A 360 -20.78 -19.20 -18.06
C ILE A 360 -21.10 -17.80 -18.57
N ASP A 361 -22.25 -17.26 -18.19
CA ASP A 361 -22.72 -15.95 -18.59
C ASP A 361 -22.39 -14.85 -17.56
N VAL A 362 -22.76 -13.60 -17.89
CA VAL A 362 -22.59 -12.46 -16.99
C VAL A 362 -23.39 -12.63 -15.70
N GLN A 363 -24.58 -13.24 -15.76
CA GLN A 363 -25.43 -13.43 -14.60
C GLN A 363 -24.80 -14.40 -13.59
N LYS A 364 -24.33 -15.58 -14.04
CA LYS A 364 -23.59 -16.55 -13.21
C LYS A 364 -22.32 -15.93 -12.63
N THR A 365 -21.66 -15.03 -13.38
CA THR A 365 -20.48 -14.32 -12.89
C THR A 365 -20.79 -13.35 -11.76
N ILE A 366 -21.86 -12.55 -11.85
CA ILE A 366 -22.28 -11.65 -10.77
C ILE A 366 -22.77 -12.43 -9.55
N VAL A 367 -23.50 -13.53 -9.75
CA VAL A 367 -23.95 -14.41 -8.65
C VAL A 367 -22.75 -15.04 -7.94
N GLY A 368 -21.78 -15.59 -8.69
CA GLY A 368 -20.54 -16.14 -8.14
C GLY A 368 -19.73 -15.11 -7.35
N GLN A 369 -19.62 -13.89 -7.89
CA GLN A 369 -18.97 -12.76 -7.21
C GLN A 369 -19.68 -12.41 -5.89
N CYS A 370 -21.01 -12.28 -5.91
CA CYS A 370 -21.79 -11.95 -4.72
C CYS A 370 -21.60 -13.01 -3.62
N ILE A 371 -21.83 -14.29 -3.94
CA ILE A 371 -21.76 -15.38 -2.96
C ILE A 371 -20.36 -15.50 -2.38
N GLY A 372 -19.35 -15.61 -3.25
CA GLY A 372 -17.99 -15.83 -2.77
C GLY A 372 -17.39 -14.59 -2.10
N GLY A 373 -17.75 -13.38 -2.56
CA GLY A 373 -17.35 -12.13 -1.89
C GLY A 373 -17.99 -11.95 -0.51
N LEU A 374 -19.27 -12.31 -0.33
CA LEU A 374 -19.95 -12.26 0.97
C LEU A 374 -19.37 -13.30 1.95
N LEU A 375 -19.18 -14.54 1.51
CA LEU A 375 -18.59 -15.59 2.33
C LEU A 375 -17.16 -15.23 2.75
N TYR A 376 -16.37 -14.67 1.83
CA TYR A 376 -15.03 -14.23 2.15
C TYR A 376 -15.01 -13.03 3.10
N ALA A 377 -15.85 -12.01 2.90
CA ALA A 377 -15.91 -10.85 3.80
C ALA A 377 -16.29 -11.24 5.25
N LEU A 378 -17.19 -12.22 5.39
CA LEU A 378 -17.63 -12.72 6.71
C LEU A 378 -16.57 -13.58 7.39
N PHE A 379 -15.95 -14.52 6.68
CA PHE A 379 -15.13 -15.54 7.30
C PHE A 379 -13.62 -15.36 7.12
N SER A 380 -13.13 -14.45 6.27
CA SER A 380 -11.69 -14.29 6.03
C SER A 380 -10.93 -13.81 7.25
N GLY A 381 -9.65 -14.13 7.34
CA GLY A 381 -8.74 -13.54 8.30
C GLY A 381 -8.22 -12.18 7.83
N GLN A 382 -8.01 -11.97 6.52
CA GLN A 382 -7.70 -10.66 5.94
C GLN A 382 -8.86 -10.10 5.09
N PRO A 383 -9.78 -9.31 5.68
CA PRO A 383 -10.98 -8.84 4.97
C PRO A 383 -10.73 -7.72 3.95
N LEU A 384 -9.51 -7.18 3.90
CA LEU A 384 -9.13 -6.17 2.90
C LEU A 384 -8.86 -6.78 1.52
N VAL A 385 -8.61 -8.09 1.44
CA VAL A 385 -8.41 -8.79 0.18
C VAL A 385 -9.75 -8.92 -0.55
N VAL A 386 -9.76 -8.55 -1.83
CA VAL A 386 -10.95 -8.58 -2.69
C VAL A 386 -10.87 -9.79 -3.60
N LEU A 387 -11.87 -10.68 -3.52
CA LEU A 387 -11.96 -11.84 -4.42
C LEU A 387 -12.69 -11.46 -5.71
N LEU A 388 -12.12 -11.80 -6.87
CA LEU A 388 -12.71 -11.60 -8.20
C LEU A 388 -12.32 -12.76 -9.14
N THR A 389 -13.05 -12.92 -10.24
CA THR A 389 -12.56 -13.69 -11.40
C THR A 389 -11.49 -12.86 -12.11
N THR A 390 -10.35 -13.47 -12.47
CA THR A 390 -9.22 -12.78 -13.12
C THR A 390 -9.00 -13.24 -14.57
N ALA A 391 -8.16 -12.51 -15.31
CA ALA A 391 -7.85 -12.82 -16.70
C ALA A 391 -7.17 -14.20 -16.88
N PRO A 392 -6.18 -14.61 -16.07
CA PRO A 392 -5.60 -15.94 -16.16
C PRO A 392 -6.64 -17.06 -15.98
N LEU A 393 -7.62 -16.83 -15.10
CA LEU A 393 -8.72 -17.76 -14.89
C LEU A 393 -9.65 -17.86 -16.09
N ALA A 394 -10.01 -16.73 -16.71
CA ALA A 394 -10.81 -16.70 -17.93
C ALA A 394 -10.11 -17.43 -19.10
N LEU A 395 -8.79 -17.28 -19.22
CA LEU A 395 -7.97 -18.05 -20.17
C LEU A 395 -8.01 -19.54 -19.86
N TYR A 396 -7.91 -19.90 -18.58
CA TYR A 396 -7.97 -21.30 -18.15
C TYR A 396 -9.32 -21.95 -18.51
N ILE A 397 -10.43 -21.23 -18.28
CA ILE A 397 -11.79 -21.66 -18.64
C ILE A 397 -11.93 -21.88 -20.16
N ASN A 398 -11.39 -20.97 -20.98
CA ASN A 398 -11.39 -21.12 -22.44
C ASN A 398 -10.67 -22.42 -22.87
N VAL A 399 -9.52 -22.71 -22.27
CA VAL A 399 -8.79 -23.95 -22.60
C VAL A 399 -9.57 -25.19 -22.14
N ILE A 400 -10.22 -25.15 -20.97
CA ILE A 400 -11.12 -26.24 -20.53
C ILE A 400 -12.21 -26.48 -21.57
N GLN A 401 -12.86 -25.43 -22.08
CA GLN A 401 -13.87 -25.56 -23.13
C GLN A 401 -13.29 -26.21 -24.39
N GLY A 402 -12.09 -25.80 -24.82
CA GLY A 402 -11.42 -26.41 -25.98
C GLY A 402 -11.16 -27.90 -25.78
N ILE A 403 -10.71 -28.32 -24.60
CA ILE A 403 -10.52 -29.74 -24.25
C ILE A 403 -11.87 -30.47 -24.25
N CYS A 404 -12.93 -29.87 -23.72
CA CYS A 404 -14.27 -30.46 -23.77
C CYS A 404 -14.76 -30.68 -25.20
N ASP A 405 -14.50 -29.74 -26.10
CA ASP A 405 -14.87 -29.84 -27.52
C ASP A 405 -14.07 -30.95 -28.23
N ASP A 406 -12.76 -31.03 -27.98
CA ASP A 406 -11.87 -32.02 -28.61
C ASP A 406 -12.18 -33.46 -28.16
N TYR A 407 -12.53 -33.64 -26.88
CA TYR A 407 -12.80 -34.96 -26.28
C TYR A 407 -14.30 -35.26 -26.11
N GLN A 408 -15.20 -34.39 -26.57
CA GLN A 408 -16.66 -34.51 -26.46
C GLN A 408 -17.14 -34.74 -25.02
N LEU A 409 -16.57 -33.98 -24.08
CA LEU A 409 -16.92 -34.02 -22.66
C LEU A 409 -17.96 -32.96 -22.32
N ASP A 410 -18.86 -33.26 -21.39
CA ASP A 410 -19.77 -32.25 -20.83
C ASP A 410 -18.95 -31.21 -20.04
N PHE A 411 -18.95 -29.97 -20.53
CA PHE A 411 -18.22 -28.85 -19.94
C PHE A 411 -18.60 -28.65 -18.47
N SER A 412 -19.88 -28.69 -18.13
CA SER A 412 -20.34 -28.37 -16.77
C SER A 412 -19.83 -29.37 -15.73
N VAL A 413 -19.82 -30.66 -16.10
CA VAL A 413 -19.38 -31.74 -15.22
C VAL A 413 -17.85 -31.81 -15.15
N PHE A 414 -17.16 -31.62 -16.28
CA PHE A 414 -15.70 -31.58 -16.31
C PHE A 414 -15.15 -30.37 -15.53
N TYR A 415 -15.75 -29.20 -15.71
CA TYR A 415 -15.48 -27.99 -14.94
C TYR A 415 -15.63 -28.23 -13.43
N ALA A 416 -16.74 -28.84 -13.01
CA ALA A 416 -16.96 -29.14 -11.59
C ALA A 416 -15.86 -30.05 -11.01
N TRP A 417 -15.47 -31.12 -11.72
CA TRP A 417 -14.40 -32.02 -11.26
C TRP A 417 -13.02 -31.35 -11.18
N ILE A 418 -12.68 -30.47 -12.14
CA ILE A 418 -11.44 -29.68 -12.08
C ILE A 418 -11.44 -28.79 -10.82
N GLY A 419 -12.58 -28.14 -10.53
CA GLY A 419 -12.74 -27.28 -9.37
C GLY A 419 -12.69 -28.03 -8.03
N LEU A 420 -13.23 -29.26 -7.98
CA LEU A 420 -13.12 -30.14 -6.80
C LEU A 420 -11.68 -30.59 -6.55
N TRP A 421 -10.95 -31.00 -7.59
CA TRP A 421 -9.53 -31.35 -7.46
C TRP A 421 -8.68 -30.14 -7.07
N ASN A 422 -8.94 -28.98 -7.66
CA ASN A 422 -8.31 -27.72 -7.27
C ASN A 422 -8.49 -27.45 -5.76
N SER A 423 -9.74 -27.53 -5.28
CA SER A 423 -10.06 -27.30 -3.88
C SER A 423 -9.40 -28.33 -2.96
N PHE A 424 -9.33 -29.60 -3.36
CA PHE A 424 -8.62 -30.65 -2.64
C PHE A 424 -7.12 -30.31 -2.45
N PHE A 425 -6.44 -29.88 -3.51
CA PHE A 425 -5.04 -29.49 -3.41
C PHE A 425 -4.83 -28.21 -2.58
N LEU A 426 -5.73 -27.23 -2.65
CA LEU A 426 -5.66 -26.03 -1.81
C LEU A 426 -5.84 -26.34 -0.32
N VAL A 427 -6.76 -27.26 0.02
CA VAL A 427 -6.90 -27.77 1.40
C VAL A 427 -5.60 -28.43 1.84
N LEU A 428 -5.00 -29.27 0.99
CA LEU A 428 -3.69 -29.88 1.26
C LEU A 428 -2.61 -28.81 1.53
N TYR A 429 -2.56 -27.76 0.71
CA TYR A 429 -1.60 -26.67 0.86
C TYR A 429 -1.77 -25.92 2.20
N SER A 430 -3.02 -25.67 2.60
CA SER A 430 -3.33 -25.01 3.87
C SER A 430 -2.94 -25.87 5.09
N LEU A 431 -3.13 -27.20 5.01
CA LEU A 431 -2.86 -28.13 6.11
C LEU A 431 -1.36 -28.36 6.34
N PHE A 432 -0.56 -28.43 5.26
CA PHE A 432 0.89 -28.68 5.30
C PHE A 432 1.73 -27.39 5.40
N ASN A 433 1.13 -26.27 5.81
CA ASN A 433 1.79 -24.98 5.96
C ASN A 433 2.55 -24.51 4.69
N PHE A 434 2.06 -24.87 3.49
CA PHE A 434 2.72 -24.46 2.25
C PHE A 434 2.69 -22.95 2.05
N SER A 435 1.78 -22.21 2.70
CA SER A 435 1.75 -20.74 2.65
C SER A 435 3.06 -20.08 3.15
N LEU A 436 3.89 -20.80 3.91
CA LEU A 436 5.25 -20.37 4.25
C LEU A 436 6.13 -20.14 3.00
N LEU A 437 5.81 -20.76 1.86
CA LEU A 437 6.46 -20.51 0.57
C LEU A 437 6.32 -19.04 0.15
N MET A 438 5.32 -18.31 0.65
CA MET A 438 5.19 -16.88 0.41
C MET A 438 6.44 -16.09 0.85
N LYS A 439 7.17 -16.56 1.88
CA LYS A 439 8.42 -15.92 2.32
C LYS A 439 9.54 -15.97 1.26
N LEU A 440 9.39 -16.81 0.24
CA LEU A 440 10.30 -16.90 -0.90
C LEU A 440 9.92 -15.94 -2.03
N PHE A 441 8.67 -15.50 -2.10
CA PHE A 441 8.30 -14.44 -3.02
C PHE A 441 8.88 -13.14 -2.47
N LYS A 442 9.61 -12.43 -3.32
CA LYS A 442 10.11 -11.10 -3.04
C LYS A 442 9.51 -10.13 -4.03
N ARG A 443 9.62 -8.85 -3.69
CA ARG A 443 9.20 -7.71 -4.51
C ARG A 443 9.55 -7.86 -5.99
N SER A 444 10.77 -8.25 -6.31
CA SER A 444 11.19 -8.46 -7.71
C SER A 444 10.39 -9.52 -8.49
N THR A 445 9.88 -10.57 -7.84
CA THR A 445 8.99 -11.55 -8.45
C THR A 445 7.58 -11.00 -8.59
N GLU A 446 7.09 -10.29 -7.56
CA GLU A 446 5.76 -9.66 -7.56
C GLU A 446 5.63 -8.63 -8.69
N GLU A 447 6.65 -7.83 -8.93
CA GLU A 447 6.70 -6.83 -10.00
C GLU A 447 6.63 -7.45 -11.40
N ILE A 448 7.26 -8.61 -11.61
CA ILE A 448 7.20 -9.33 -12.89
C ILE A 448 5.78 -9.86 -13.12
N ILE A 449 5.15 -10.42 -12.08
CA ILE A 449 3.79 -10.94 -12.16
C ILE A 449 2.79 -9.79 -12.41
N ALA A 450 2.93 -8.68 -11.72
CA ALA A 450 2.10 -7.48 -11.93
C ALA A 450 2.20 -6.96 -13.37
N LEU A 451 3.41 -6.89 -13.92
CA LEU A 451 3.63 -6.42 -15.30
C LEU A 451 3.12 -7.44 -16.33
N PHE A 452 3.24 -8.74 -16.07
CA PHE A 452 2.66 -9.80 -16.90
C PHE A 452 1.13 -9.72 -16.97
N ILE A 453 0.47 -9.54 -15.83
CA ILE A 453 -0.99 -9.36 -15.76
C ILE A 453 -1.40 -8.09 -16.54
N SER A 454 -0.64 -6.99 -16.39
CA SER A 454 -0.88 -5.74 -17.12
C SER A 454 -0.76 -5.91 -18.64
N ILE A 455 0.29 -6.61 -19.12
CA ILE A 455 0.48 -6.92 -20.55
C ILE A 455 -0.66 -7.79 -21.09
N THR A 456 -1.10 -8.79 -20.31
CA THR A 456 -2.21 -9.67 -20.68
C THR A 456 -3.50 -8.87 -20.89
N PHE A 457 -3.82 -7.95 -19.97
CA PHE A 457 -4.99 -7.08 -20.11
C PHE A 457 -4.96 -6.20 -21.36
N VAL A 458 -3.81 -5.60 -21.68
CA VAL A 458 -3.65 -4.82 -22.92
C VAL A 458 -3.93 -5.68 -24.14
N LEU A 459 -3.39 -6.90 -24.17
CA LEU A 459 -3.54 -7.79 -25.31
C LEU A 459 -4.94 -8.36 -25.46
N ASP A 460 -5.65 -8.65 -24.37
CA ASP A 460 -7.05 -9.06 -24.43
C ASP A 460 -7.96 -7.93 -24.92
N ALA A 461 -7.71 -6.69 -24.51
CA ALA A 461 -8.41 -5.52 -25.04
C ALA A 461 -8.16 -5.34 -26.55
N LEU A 462 -6.89 -5.44 -26.98
CA LEU A 462 -6.51 -5.35 -28.40
C LEU A 462 -7.06 -6.52 -29.22
N LYS A 463 -7.11 -7.73 -28.67
CA LYS A 463 -7.71 -8.90 -29.32
C LYS A 463 -9.23 -8.72 -29.48
N GLY A 464 -9.89 -8.16 -28.47
CA GLY A 464 -11.31 -7.81 -28.52
C GLY A 464 -11.62 -6.83 -29.65
N ILE A 465 -10.90 -5.70 -29.73
CA ILE A 465 -11.12 -4.70 -30.77
C ILE A 465 -10.76 -5.22 -32.16
N THR A 466 -9.67 -5.99 -32.31
CA THR A 466 -9.30 -6.57 -33.61
C THR A 466 -10.34 -7.60 -34.10
N LYS A 467 -10.98 -8.37 -33.20
CA LYS A 467 -12.11 -9.25 -33.55
C LYS A 467 -13.31 -8.45 -34.07
N ILE A 468 -13.63 -7.32 -33.44
CA ILE A 468 -14.69 -6.41 -33.90
C ILE A 468 -14.35 -5.83 -35.28
N PHE A 469 -13.12 -5.35 -35.49
CA PHE A 469 -12.69 -4.84 -36.80
C PHE A 469 -12.72 -5.92 -37.88
N LYS A 470 -12.26 -7.14 -37.60
CA LYS A 470 -12.36 -8.25 -38.57
C LYS A 470 -13.82 -8.51 -38.98
N LYS A 471 -14.73 -8.59 -37.99
CA LYS A 471 -16.15 -8.87 -38.21
C LYS A 471 -16.88 -7.76 -38.98
N TYR A 472 -16.68 -6.49 -38.60
CA TYR A 472 -17.50 -5.39 -39.11
C TYR A 472 -16.80 -4.54 -40.19
N TYR A 473 -15.47 -4.58 -40.30
CA TYR A 473 -14.72 -3.79 -41.28
C TYR A 473 -14.24 -4.60 -42.49
N TYR A 474 -13.76 -5.84 -42.28
CA TYR A 474 -13.13 -6.65 -43.34
C TYR A 474 -14.07 -7.69 -43.98
N ASP A 475 -14.99 -8.29 -43.22
CA ASP A 475 -15.86 -9.39 -43.69
C ASP A 475 -16.94 -8.96 -44.71
N ILE A 476 -17.09 -7.65 -44.97
CA ILE A 476 -18.08 -7.12 -45.91
C ILE A 476 -17.67 -7.41 -47.37
N ASN A 477 -16.38 -7.51 -47.68
CA ASN A 477 -15.93 -7.69 -49.07
C ASN A 477 -16.15 -9.11 -49.62
N ALA A 478 -16.31 -10.13 -48.75
CA ALA A 478 -16.46 -11.53 -49.18
C ALA A 478 -17.88 -11.88 -49.64
N ASN A 479 -18.91 -11.18 -49.12
CA ASN A 479 -20.30 -11.49 -49.46
C ASN A 479 -20.79 -10.72 -50.72
N THR A 480 -20.08 -9.67 -51.13
CA THR A 480 -20.36 -8.94 -52.38
C THR A 480 -20.08 -9.78 -53.64
N THR A 481 -19.16 -10.75 -53.58
CA THR A 481 -18.90 -11.64 -54.73
C THR A 481 -19.91 -12.79 -54.83
N THR A 482 -20.59 -13.15 -53.74
CA THR A 482 -21.61 -14.21 -53.76
C THR A 482 -22.98 -13.70 -54.21
N PHE A 483 -23.31 -12.42 -53.96
CA PHE A 483 -24.53 -11.80 -54.48
C PHE A 483 -24.42 -11.33 -55.96
N LEU A 484 -23.21 -11.04 -56.45
CA LEU A 484 -23.00 -10.72 -57.88
C LEU A 484 -23.00 -11.95 -58.78
N ASN A 485 -22.81 -13.16 -58.23
CA ASN A 485 -22.89 -14.41 -58.99
C ASN A 485 -24.30 -15.03 -59.01
N SER A 486 -25.24 -14.57 -58.17
CA SER A 486 -26.64 -15.01 -58.20
C SER A 486 -27.57 -14.10 -59.00
N SER A 487 -27.06 -12.98 -59.56
CA SER A 487 -27.83 -12.02 -60.36
C SER A 487 -27.47 -11.99 -61.85
N VAL A 488 -26.74 -13.00 -62.38
CA VAL A 488 -26.35 -13.07 -63.80
C VAL A 488 -27.28 -13.94 -64.65
N GLU A 489 -28.26 -14.61 -64.08
CA GLU A 489 -29.33 -15.27 -64.84
C GLU A 489 -30.66 -14.52 -64.69
N HIS A 490 -30.80 -13.40 -65.38
CA HIS A 490 -32.01 -13.05 -66.15
C HIS A 490 -31.84 -11.66 -66.77
N SER A 491 -31.51 -11.64 -68.05
CA SER A 491 -31.79 -10.49 -68.91
C SER A 491 -33.26 -10.57 -69.34
N VAL A 492 -33.99 -9.45 -69.27
CA VAL A 492 -34.62 -8.75 -70.41
C VAL A 492 -35.68 -7.74 -69.93
N SER A 493 -35.46 -6.47 -70.32
CA SER A 493 -36.41 -5.39 -70.61
C SER A 493 -37.06 -4.57 -69.47
N GLY A 494 -36.84 -3.25 -69.50
CA GLY A 494 -37.82 -2.26 -69.04
C GLY A 494 -37.29 -1.02 -68.28
N ASN A 495 -37.12 0.08 -69.00
CA ASN A 495 -37.16 1.53 -68.66
C ASN A 495 -36.92 2.09 -67.24
N GLN A 496 -36.10 3.14 -67.24
CA GLN A 496 -35.92 4.29 -66.32
C GLN A 496 -37.05 4.57 -65.30
N THR A 497 -36.70 4.77 -64.02
CA THR A 497 -36.66 6.08 -63.30
C THR A 497 -36.30 5.87 -61.81
N ASP A 498 -35.42 6.74 -61.30
CA ASP A 498 -35.21 7.17 -59.90
C ASP A 498 -35.64 6.27 -58.74
N VAL A 499 -34.66 5.70 -58.03
CA VAL A 499 -34.65 5.63 -56.55
C VAL A 499 -33.19 5.75 -56.07
N HIS A 500 -32.93 6.67 -55.15
CA HIS A 500 -31.67 6.80 -54.41
C HIS A 500 -31.26 5.48 -53.75
N SER A 501 -30.34 4.74 -54.37
CA SER A 501 -29.67 3.60 -53.76
C SER A 501 -28.51 4.08 -52.88
N ALA A 502 -28.83 4.65 -51.72
CA ALA A 502 -27.87 4.80 -50.64
C ALA A 502 -27.60 3.40 -50.06
N THR A 503 -26.63 2.68 -50.62
CA THR A 503 -26.11 1.43 -50.04
C THR A 503 -25.27 1.79 -48.81
N ILE A 504 -25.94 2.04 -47.67
CA ILE A 504 -25.30 2.48 -46.43
C ILE A 504 -24.42 1.36 -45.86
N HIS A 505 -23.16 1.72 -45.59
CA HIS A 505 -22.05 0.91 -45.08
C HIS A 505 -22.22 0.32 -43.65
N HIS A 506 -23.31 -0.40 -43.36
CA HIS A 506 -23.81 -0.83 -42.03
C HIS A 506 -22.86 -1.52 -41.00
N GLY A 507 -21.56 -1.68 -41.27
CA GLY A 507 -20.58 -2.22 -40.31
C GLY A 507 -19.37 -1.33 -40.04
N ARG A 508 -19.00 -0.41 -40.94
CA ARG A 508 -17.74 0.35 -40.78
C ARG A 508 -17.86 1.37 -39.65
N GLU A 509 -19.01 2.02 -39.52
CA GLU A 509 -19.33 2.90 -38.40
C GLU A 509 -19.23 2.18 -37.04
N THR A 510 -19.69 0.92 -36.93
CA THR A 510 -19.61 0.13 -35.69
C THR A 510 -18.16 -0.12 -35.28
N ALA A 511 -17.28 -0.44 -36.23
CA ALA A 511 -15.86 -0.63 -35.95
C ALA A 511 -15.20 0.67 -35.47
N VAL A 512 -15.44 1.80 -36.15
CA VAL A 512 -14.86 3.10 -35.76
C VAL A 512 -15.41 3.57 -34.41
N LEU A 513 -16.72 3.44 -34.19
CA LEU A 513 -17.36 3.81 -32.93
C LEU A 513 -16.83 2.95 -31.76
N SER A 514 -16.61 1.64 -31.99
CA SER A 514 -16.04 0.76 -30.97
C SER A 514 -14.63 1.20 -30.54
N LEU A 515 -13.79 1.63 -31.48
CA LEU A 515 -12.46 2.16 -31.19
C LEU A 515 -12.56 3.48 -30.41
N MET A 516 -13.47 4.37 -30.81
CA MET A 516 -13.69 5.65 -30.14
C MET A 516 -14.18 5.45 -28.69
N LEU A 517 -15.12 4.53 -28.44
CA LEU A 517 -15.59 4.24 -27.09
C LEU A 517 -14.48 3.63 -26.22
N MET A 518 -13.69 2.70 -26.77
CA MET A 518 -12.58 2.07 -26.05
C MET A 518 -11.52 3.11 -25.63
N LEU A 519 -11.03 3.91 -26.59
CA LEU A 519 -10.01 4.93 -26.33
C LEU A 519 -10.56 6.10 -25.51
N GLY A 520 -11.83 6.46 -25.70
CA GLY A 520 -12.50 7.51 -24.94
C GLY A 520 -12.65 7.15 -23.46
N THR A 521 -13.08 5.91 -23.17
CA THR A 521 -13.19 5.40 -21.80
C THR A 521 -11.82 5.44 -21.10
N LEU A 522 -10.77 5.01 -21.82
CA LEU A 522 -9.40 5.08 -21.31
C LEU A 522 -8.95 6.53 -21.08
N TRP A 523 -9.15 7.42 -22.05
CA TRP A 523 -8.72 8.81 -21.99
C TRP A 523 -9.38 9.55 -20.82
N LEU A 524 -10.69 9.42 -20.65
CA LEU A 524 -11.40 10.06 -19.56
C LEU A 524 -11.00 9.44 -18.21
N GLY A 525 -10.95 8.11 -18.12
CA GLY A 525 -10.53 7.41 -16.91
C GLY A 525 -9.13 7.83 -16.46
N HIS A 526 -8.16 7.83 -17.37
CA HIS A 526 -6.79 8.23 -17.07
C HIS A 526 -6.69 9.70 -16.68
N THR A 527 -7.43 10.58 -17.35
CA THR A 527 -7.46 12.01 -17.04
C THR A 527 -7.99 12.24 -15.61
N LEU A 528 -9.11 11.61 -15.24
CA LEU A 528 -9.70 11.66 -13.89
C LEU A 528 -8.78 11.09 -12.82
N TYR A 529 -8.04 10.02 -13.14
CA TYR A 529 -7.02 9.48 -12.24
C TYR A 529 -5.87 10.46 -12.01
N GLN A 530 -5.36 11.09 -13.08
CA GLN A 530 -4.26 12.08 -12.97
C GLN A 530 -4.68 13.38 -12.30
N PHE A 531 -5.98 13.69 -12.24
CA PHE A 531 -6.47 14.83 -11.47
C PHE A 531 -5.99 14.77 -10.02
N LYS A 532 -5.71 13.58 -9.45
CA LYS A 532 -5.11 13.46 -8.10
C LYS A 532 -3.84 14.29 -7.91
N LYS A 533 -2.98 14.35 -8.94
CA LYS A 533 -1.71 15.09 -8.92
C LYS A 533 -1.88 16.57 -9.34
N SER A 534 -3.07 16.95 -9.78
CA SER A 534 -3.34 18.28 -10.31
C SER A 534 -3.47 19.33 -9.20
N PRO A 535 -2.95 20.56 -9.39
CA PRO A 535 -3.17 21.67 -8.46
C PRO A 535 -4.58 22.25 -8.55
N TYR A 536 -5.37 21.88 -9.56
CA TYR A 536 -6.76 22.34 -9.70
C TYR A 536 -7.68 21.56 -8.74
N LEU A 537 -8.72 22.25 -8.21
CA LEU A 537 -9.72 21.75 -7.24
C LEU A 537 -9.20 21.56 -5.80
N HIS A 538 -10.16 21.51 -4.86
CA HIS A 538 -9.88 21.20 -3.45
C HIS A 538 -9.45 19.73 -3.28
N ALA A 539 -8.50 19.48 -2.36
CA ALA A 539 -7.91 18.14 -2.14
C ALA A 539 -8.95 17.02 -1.95
N ARG A 540 -10.04 17.27 -1.20
CA ARG A 540 -11.11 16.28 -0.99
C ARG A 540 -11.87 15.93 -2.26
N VAL A 541 -12.19 16.93 -3.09
CA VAL A 541 -12.92 16.74 -4.35
C VAL A 541 -12.04 15.96 -5.33
N ARG A 542 -10.76 16.29 -5.35
CA ARG A 542 -9.74 15.63 -6.17
C ARG A 542 -9.56 14.16 -5.81
N GLU A 543 -9.55 13.83 -4.52
CA GLU A 543 -9.50 12.44 -4.03
C GLU A 543 -10.74 11.65 -4.47
N ILE A 544 -11.94 12.18 -4.22
CA ILE A 544 -13.20 11.53 -4.62
C ILE A 544 -13.28 11.35 -6.15
N LEU A 545 -12.86 12.35 -6.92
CA LEU A 545 -12.89 12.29 -8.38
C LEU A 545 -11.91 11.24 -8.94
N SER A 546 -10.72 11.12 -8.33
CA SER A 546 -9.73 10.11 -8.67
C SER A 546 -10.21 8.71 -8.31
N ASP A 547 -10.81 8.53 -7.13
CA ASP A 547 -11.34 7.24 -6.68
C ASP A 547 -12.52 6.80 -7.55
N CYS A 548 -13.38 7.73 -7.97
CA CYS A 548 -14.52 7.45 -8.85
C CYS A 548 -14.19 7.53 -10.36
N ALA A 549 -12.91 7.66 -10.74
CA ALA A 549 -12.48 7.84 -12.13
C ALA A 549 -13.00 6.74 -13.07
N LEU A 550 -12.95 5.50 -12.60
CA LEU A 550 -13.38 4.32 -13.36
C LEU A 550 -14.91 4.24 -13.57
N PRO A 551 -15.75 4.33 -12.52
CA PRO A 551 -17.20 4.38 -12.72
C PRO A 551 -17.64 5.54 -13.61
N ILE A 552 -17.08 6.75 -13.40
CA ILE A 552 -17.45 7.94 -14.18
C ILE A 552 -17.12 7.74 -15.66
N SER A 553 -15.95 7.18 -15.98
CA SER A 553 -15.55 6.98 -17.37
C SER A 553 -16.43 5.94 -18.08
N VAL A 554 -16.70 4.80 -17.44
CA VAL A 554 -17.55 3.75 -18.01
C VAL A 554 -18.99 4.22 -18.19
N LEU A 555 -19.58 4.88 -17.19
CA LEU A 555 -20.95 5.39 -17.29
C LEU A 555 -21.07 6.46 -18.39
N THR A 556 -20.12 7.40 -18.46
CA THR A 556 -20.13 8.46 -19.46
C THR A 556 -20.07 7.88 -20.87
N PHE A 557 -19.11 6.99 -21.16
CA PHE A 557 -18.99 6.42 -22.50
C PHE A 557 -20.05 5.36 -22.83
N SER A 558 -20.68 4.76 -21.81
CA SER A 558 -21.88 3.93 -22.02
C SER A 558 -23.08 4.78 -22.44
N VAL A 559 -23.28 5.94 -21.81
CA VAL A 559 -24.33 6.90 -22.22
C VAL A 559 -24.04 7.46 -23.61
N VAL A 560 -22.79 7.83 -23.92
CA VAL A 560 -22.39 8.26 -25.26
C VAL A 560 -22.72 7.19 -26.30
N GLY A 561 -22.30 5.94 -26.05
CA GLY A 561 -22.56 4.83 -26.96
C GLY A 561 -24.05 4.50 -27.14
N SER A 562 -24.85 4.54 -26.07
CA SER A 562 -26.25 4.11 -26.12
C SER A 562 -27.25 5.23 -26.47
N TYR A 563 -26.98 6.48 -26.11
CA TYR A 563 -27.92 7.60 -26.29
C TYR A 563 -27.60 8.44 -27.54
N PHE A 564 -26.33 8.85 -27.70
CA PHE A 564 -25.94 9.71 -28.83
C PHE A 564 -25.77 8.93 -30.14
N PHE A 565 -25.34 7.68 -30.07
CA PHE A 565 -25.14 6.81 -31.24
C PHE A 565 -26.16 5.67 -31.29
N ARG A 566 -27.44 5.97 -31.02
CA ARG A 566 -28.52 4.97 -30.99
C ARG A 566 -28.72 4.25 -32.34
N GLU A 567 -28.34 4.89 -33.44
CA GLU A 567 -28.48 4.37 -34.80
C GLU A 567 -27.44 3.29 -35.16
N ILE A 568 -26.38 3.13 -34.36
CA ILE A 568 -25.29 2.17 -34.62
C ILE A 568 -25.47 0.95 -33.71
N GLU A 569 -25.64 -0.23 -34.32
CA GLU A 569 -25.82 -1.47 -33.57
C GLU A 569 -24.51 -1.92 -32.89
N MET A 570 -24.41 -1.65 -31.59
CA MET A 570 -23.25 -2.03 -30.77
C MET A 570 -23.43 -3.41 -30.16
N SER A 571 -22.32 -4.16 -30.06
CA SER A 571 -22.31 -5.45 -29.36
C SER A 571 -22.58 -5.22 -27.87
N LYS A 572 -23.75 -5.67 -27.42
CA LYS A 572 -24.15 -5.77 -26.01
C LYS A 572 -23.77 -7.15 -25.48
N PHE A 573 -23.60 -7.29 -24.17
CA PHE A 573 -23.35 -8.60 -23.57
C PHE A 573 -24.65 -9.42 -23.49
N SER A 574 -24.55 -10.75 -23.62
CA SER A 574 -25.71 -11.63 -23.62
C SER A 574 -26.25 -11.81 -22.20
N TYR A 575 -27.57 -11.81 -22.07
CA TYR A 575 -28.30 -12.08 -20.83
C TYR A 575 -29.40 -13.10 -21.10
N ASN A 576 -29.30 -14.28 -20.47
CA ASN A 576 -30.28 -15.37 -20.61
C ASN A 576 -31.10 -15.52 -19.32
N PRO A 577 -32.29 -14.88 -19.21
CA PRO A 577 -33.13 -14.97 -18.01
C PRO A 577 -33.73 -16.37 -17.75
N SER A 578 -33.65 -17.27 -18.74
CA SER A 578 -34.38 -18.55 -18.76
C SER A 578 -33.58 -19.77 -18.28
N GLU A 579 -32.29 -19.64 -17.95
CA GLU A 579 -31.51 -20.73 -17.35
C GLU A 579 -31.58 -20.72 -15.82
N SER A 580 -31.69 -21.90 -15.21
CA SER A 580 -31.61 -22.03 -13.74
C SER A 580 -30.22 -21.60 -13.25
N LEU A 581 -30.19 -20.54 -12.44
CA LEU A 581 -28.98 -19.97 -11.82
C LEU A 581 -28.15 -20.99 -11.02
N PHE A 582 -28.83 -21.97 -10.41
CA PHE A 582 -28.23 -23.04 -9.63
C PHE A 582 -28.50 -24.38 -10.30
N THR A 583 -27.69 -24.69 -11.31
CA THR A 583 -27.73 -26.01 -11.95
C THR A 583 -26.64 -26.87 -11.32
N LEU A 584 -27.03 -27.84 -10.50
CA LEU A 584 -26.07 -28.76 -9.90
C LEU A 584 -25.46 -29.63 -11.01
N ALA A 585 -24.14 -29.58 -11.14
CA ALA A 585 -23.43 -30.44 -12.08
C ALA A 585 -23.70 -31.91 -11.76
N ARG A 586 -24.06 -32.72 -12.76
CA ARG A 586 -24.33 -34.16 -12.57
C ARG A 586 -23.01 -34.94 -12.51
N ILE A 587 -22.38 -34.94 -11.34
CA ILE A 587 -21.02 -35.47 -11.07
C ILE A 587 -20.82 -36.94 -11.50
N GLN A 588 -21.90 -37.71 -11.61
CA GLN A 588 -21.88 -39.17 -11.85
C GLN A 588 -21.75 -39.60 -13.32
N THR A 589 -21.71 -38.68 -14.30
CA THR A 589 -21.77 -39.04 -15.73
C THR A 589 -20.41 -39.20 -16.41
N LEU A 590 -19.31 -38.77 -15.76
CA LEU A 590 -17.98 -38.74 -16.39
C LEU A 590 -17.22 -40.06 -16.25
N SER A 591 -16.41 -40.40 -17.27
CA SER A 591 -15.53 -41.57 -17.21
C SER A 591 -14.41 -41.39 -16.18
N ILE A 592 -13.90 -42.48 -15.61
CA ILE A 592 -12.76 -42.45 -14.65
C ILE A 592 -11.52 -41.81 -15.30
N GLY A 593 -11.28 -42.07 -16.60
CA GLY A 593 -10.17 -41.47 -17.32
C GLY A 593 -10.27 -39.93 -17.39
N SER A 594 -11.48 -39.42 -17.64
CA SER A 594 -11.75 -37.98 -17.64
C SER A 594 -11.59 -37.37 -16.24
N ILE A 595 -12.01 -38.05 -15.17
CA ILE A 595 -11.80 -37.60 -13.78
C ILE A 595 -10.32 -37.53 -13.43
N MET A 596 -9.53 -38.52 -13.84
CA MET A 596 -8.07 -38.51 -13.63
C MET A 596 -7.38 -37.41 -14.45
N SER A 597 -7.85 -37.13 -15.66
CA SER A 597 -7.34 -36.00 -16.45
C SER A 597 -7.68 -34.64 -15.80
N ALA A 598 -8.88 -34.52 -15.21
CA ALA A 598 -9.31 -33.35 -14.46
C ALA A 598 -8.44 -33.12 -13.22
N MET A 599 -7.86 -34.16 -12.62
CA MET A 599 -6.91 -34.03 -11.51
C MET A 599 -5.64 -33.28 -11.92
N GLY A 600 -5.08 -33.59 -13.11
CA GLY A 600 -3.90 -32.89 -13.62
C GLY A 600 -4.17 -31.41 -13.89
N LEU A 601 -5.33 -31.09 -14.47
CA LEU A 601 -5.78 -29.70 -14.66
C LEU A 601 -6.05 -29.02 -13.31
N GLY A 602 -6.77 -29.67 -12.40
CA GLY A 602 -7.05 -29.17 -11.06
C GLY A 602 -5.79 -28.85 -10.26
N PHE A 603 -4.72 -29.63 -10.42
CA PHE A 603 -3.41 -29.36 -9.80
C PHE A 603 -2.72 -28.10 -10.36
N LEU A 604 -2.78 -27.88 -11.68
CA LEU A 604 -2.23 -26.67 -12.29
C LEU A 604 -3.04 -25.43 -11.85
N LEU A 605 -4.36 -25.57 -11.78
CA LEU A 605 -5.26 -24.53 -11.29
C LEU A 605 -5.02 -24.22 -9.80
N SER A 606 -4.76 -25.24 -8.96
CA SER A 606 -4.44 -25.01 -7.55
C SER A 606 -3.12 -24.31 -7.35
N MET A 607 -2.13 -24.56 -8.20
CA MET A 607 -0.89 -23.79 -8.17
C MET A 607 -1.13 -22.33 -8.53
N LEU A 608 -1.96 -22.04 -9.53
CA LEU A 608 -2.34 -20.67 -9.87
C LEU A 608 -3.00 -19.96 -8.67
N PHE A 609 -4.03 -20.58 -8.09
CA PHE A 609 -4.75 -20.01 -6.95
C PHE A 609 -3.85 -19.82 -5.74
N PHE A 610 -2.98 -20.79 -5.47
CA PHE A 610 -2.02 -20.70 -4.39
C PHE A 610 -1.05 -19.52 -4.55
N ILE A 611 -0.53 -19.29 -5.76
CA ILE A 611 0.42 -18.20 -6.02
C ILE A 611 -0.31 -16.85 -5.94
N GLU A 612 -1.40 -16.68 -6.69
CA GLU A 612 -2.11 -15.39 -6.75
C GLU A 612 -2.70 -15.02 -5.39
N GLN A 613 -3.31 -15.96 -4.66
CA GLN A 613 -3.87 -15.69 -3.33
C GLN A 613 -2.80 -15.21 -2.34
N ASN A 614 -1.65 -15.89 -2.30
CA ASN A 614 -0.60 -15.55 -1.33
C ASN A 614 0.15 -14.27 -1.72
N ILE A 615 0.40 -14.03 -3.01
CA ILE A 615 1.01 -12.78 -3.48
C ILE A 615 0.14 -11.59 -3.09
N VAL A 616 -1.15 -11.66 -3.41
CA VAL A 616 -2.06 -10.55 -3.13
C VAL A 616 -2.26 -10.35 -1.63
N ALA A 617 -2.34 -11.43 -0.85
CA ALA A 617 -2.40 -11.34 0.60
C ALA A 617 -1.13 -10.72 1.19
N SER A 618 0.06 -11.05 0.68
CA SER A 618 1.32 -10.46 1.15
C SER A 618 1.43 -8.98 0.80
N LEU A 619 1.07 -8.61 -0.42
CA LEU A 619 1.07 -7.21 -0.87
C LEU A 619 0.09 -6.36 -0.04
N THR A 620 -1.07 -6.92 0.28
CA THR A 620 -2.05 -6.28 1.18
C THR A 620 -1.46 -6.12 2.59
N ASN A 621 -0.73 -7.13 3.06
CA ASN A 621 -0.10 -7.15 4.38
C ASN A 621 1.35 -6.62 4.38
N ALA A 622 1.75 -5.88 3.34
CA ALA A 622 3.08 -5.30 3.26
C ALA A 622 3.31 -4.39 4.48
N PRO A 623 4.54 -4.37 5.03
CA PRO A 623 4.85 -3.55 6.21
C PRO A 623 4.62 -2.06 5.95
N GLU A 624 4.71 -1.62 4.69
CA GLU A 624 4.37 -0.27 4.22
C GLU A 624 2.93 0.15 4.59
N ASN A 625 1.99 -0.79 4.61
CA ASN A 625 0.58 -0.54 4.92
C ASN A 625 0.31 -0.44 6.43
N ARG A 626 1.28 -0.78 7.29
CA ARG A 626 1.19 -0.67 8.76
C ARG A 626 -0.08 -1.26 9.37
N LEU A 627 -0.49 -2.44 8.88
CA LEU A 627 -1.64 -3.17 9.42
C LEU A 627 -1.34 -3.73 10.81
N VAL A 628 -2.33 -3.73 11.70
CA VAL A 628 -2.12 -3.99 13.14
C VAL A 628 -2.75 -5.30 13.57
N LYS A 629 -3.85 -5.74 12.95
CA LYS A 629 -4.68 -6.86 13.44
C LYS A 629 -4.18 -8.25 13.00
N GLY A 630 -2.98 -8.35 12.45
CA GLY A 630 -2.29 -9.61 12.13
C GLY A 630 -2.82 -10.33 10.88
N THR A 631 -1.97 -11.18 10.31
CA THR A 631 -2.17 -11.87 9.02
C THR A 631 -2.66 -13.31 9.18
N ALA A 632 -3.41 -13.83 8.19
CA ALA A 632 -4.02 -15.17 8.23
C ALA A 632 -3.96 -15.92 6.88
N TYR A 633 -2.75 -16.19 6.38
CA TYR A 633 -2.52 -16.79 5.06
C TYR A 633 -3.10 -18.20 4.90
N HIS A 634 -2.96 -19.07 5.90
CA HIS A 634 -3.40 -20.47 5.81
C HIS A 634 -4.92 -20.57 5.86
N TRP A 635 -5.53 -19.79 6.76
CA TRP A 635 -6.99 -19.75 6.90
C TRP A 635 -7.66 -19.17 5.65
N ASP A 636 -7.12 -18.09 5.09
CA ASP A 636 -7.66 -17.48 3.88
C ASP A 636 -7.57 -18.43 2.68
N LEU A 637 -6.48 -19.20 2.57
CA LEU A 637 -6.33 -20.21 1.52
C LEU A 637 -7.36 -21.35 1.66
N LEU A 638 -7.59 -21.83 2.88
CA LEU A 638 -8.61 -22.84 3.17
C LEU A 638 -10.02 -22.32 2.85
N LEU A 639 -10.31 -21.07 3.22
CA LEU A 639 -11.60 -20.44 2.95
C LEU A 639 -11.86 -20.31 1.44
N VAL A 640 -10.87 -19.89 0.67
CA VAL A 640 -10.96 -19.82 -0.80
C VAL A 640 -11.22 -21.22 -1.40
N ALA A 641 -10.62 -22.28 -0.86
CA ALA A 641 -10.90 -23.65 -1.29
C ALA A 641 -12.36 -24.07 -1.01
N MET A 642 -12.88 -23.74 0.18
CA MET A 642 -14.27 -24.04 0.55
C MET A 642 -15.28 -23.27 -0.32
N ILE A 643 -15.04 -21.99 -0.57
CA ILE A 643 -15.89 -21.15 -1.42
C ILE A 643 -15.91 -21.71 -2.85
N ASN A 644 -14.74 -21.99 -3.43
CA ASN A 644 -14.65 -22.49 -4.80
C ASN A 644 -15.17 -23.92 -4.95
N THR A 645 -15.16 -24.74 -3.90
CA THR A 645 -15.86 -26.04 -3.89
C THR A 645 -17.36 -25.82 -4.17
N GLY A 646 -17.99 -24.88 -3.46
CA GLY A 646 -19.39 -24.52 -3.68
C GLY A 646 -19.64 -23.98 -5.10
N LEU A 647 -18.84 -23.01 -5.55
CA LEU A 647 -18.98 -22.42 -6.89
C LEU A 647 -18.84 -23.48 -8.00
N SER A 648 -17.91 -24.43 -7.85
CA SER A 648 -17.69 -25.51 -8.82
C SER A 648 -18.90 -26.43 -8.96
N LEU A 649 -19.56 -26.77 -7.84
CA LEU A 649 -20.72 -27.66 -7.83
C LEU A 649 -21.92 -27.06 -8.56
N PHE A 650 -22.09 -25.73 -8.48
CA PHE A 650 -23.17 -24.99 -9.14
C PHE A 650 -22.80 -24.49 -10.54
N GLY A 651 -21.60 -24.81 -11.05
CA GLY A 651 -21.14 -24.33 -12.36
C GLY A 651 -20.93 -22.80 -12.42
N LEU A 652 -20.72 -22.17 -11.26
CA LEU A 652 -20.42 -20.74 -11.18
C LEU A 652 -18.92 -20.51 -11.43
N PRO A 653 -18.53 -19.34 -11.99
CA PRO A 653 -17.13 -19.02 -12.20
C PRO A 653 -16.38 -18.96 -10.88
N TRP A 654 -15.17 -19.50 -10.87
CA TRP A 654 -14.31 -19.46 -9.70
C TRP A 654 -13.83 -18.03 -9.40
N ILE A 655 -13.48 -17.79 -8.14
CA ILE A 655 -12.95 -16.50 -7.66
C ILE A 655 -11.75 -16.71 -6.75
N HIS A 656 -10.81 -15.77 -6.76
CA HIS A 656 -9.65 -15.72 -5.87
C HIS A 656 -9.18 -14.27 -5.71
N ALA A 657 -8.17 -14.01 -4.89
CA ALA A 657 -7.70 -12.65 -4.63
C ALA A 657 -7.24 -11.94 -5.90
N ALA A 658 -7.78 -10.75 -6.15
CA ALA A 658 -7.44 -9.94 -7.31
C ALA A 658 -6.33 -8.93 -6.99
N PHE A 659 -5.28 -8.96 -7.82
CA PHE A 659 -4.04 -8.21 -7.62
C PHE A 659 -4.22 -6.68 -7.58
N PRO A 660 -4.85 -6.01 -8.56
CA PRO A 660 -4.95 -4.55 -8.51
C PRO A 660 -6.00 -4.05 -7.50
N HIS A 661 -7.04 -4.85 -7.22
CA HIS A 661 -8.18 -4.42 -6.41
C HIS A 661 -7.86 -4.40 -4.91
N SER A 662 -7.09 -5.37 -4.41
CA SER A 662 -6.82 -5.48 -2.97
C SER A 662 -5.94 -4.34 -2.42
N PRO A 663 -4.81 -3.97 -3.05
CA PRO A 663 -4.00 -2.82 -2.63
C PRO A 663 -4.74 -1.49 -2.79
N MET A 664 -5.58 -1.35 -3.82
CA MET A 664 -6.42 -0.16 -4.00
C MET A 664 -7.46 -0.04 -2.89
N HIS A 665 -8.03 -1.15 -2.42
CA HIS A 665 -8.94 -1.15 -1.28
C HIS A 665 -8.22 -0.75 0.03
N VAL A 666 -6.99 -1.25 0.25
CA VAL A 666 -6.15 -0.81 1.39
C VAL A 666 -5.88 0.70 1.30
N ARG A 667 -5.47 1.18 0.13
CA ARG A 667 -5.16 2.61 -0.10
C ARG A 667 -6.38 3.50 0.10
N ALA A 668 -7.56 3.08 -0.34
CA ALA A 668 -8.81 3.79 -0.10
C ALA A 668 -9.18 3.91 1.40
N LEU A 669 -8.68 3.01 2.24
CA LEU A 669 -8.84 3.05 3.70
C LEU A 669 -7.62 3.64 4.44
N ALA A 670 -6.54 3.93 3.72
CA ALA A 670 -5.29 4.44 4.24
C ALA A 670 -5.33 5.95 4.45
N TYR A 671 -4.91 6.43 5.61
CA TYR A 671 -4.57 7.84 5.80
C TYR A 671 -3.14 8.06 5.32
N VAL A 672 -3.01 8.85 4.26
CA VAL A 672 -1.74 9.15 3.61
C VAL A 672 -1.25 10.52 4.06
N GLU A 673 0.04 10.60 4.40
CA GLU A 673 0.76 11.85 4.65
C GLU A 673 1.68 12.12 3.44
N GLU A 674 1.58 13.31 2.85
CA GLU A 674 2.48 13.76 1.79
C GLU A 674 3.71 14.38 2.46
N ARG A 675 4.91 13.89 2.15
CA ARG A 675 6.19 14.41 2.66
C ARG A 675 7.01 14.96 1.52
N VAL A 676 7.69 16.09 1.74
CA VAL A 676 8.56 16.68 0.72
C VAL A 676 10.02 16.41 1.06
N GLU A 677 10.68 15.52 0.32
CA GLU A 677 12.12 15.28 0.45
C GLU A 677 12.86 15.76 -0.80
N ASN A 678 13.84 16.67 -0.64
CA ASN A 678 14.67 17.21 -1.72
C ASN A 678 13.87 17.77 -2.91
N GLY A 679 12.71 18.38 -2.64
CA GLY A 679 11.79 18.92 -3.67
C GLY A 679 10.89 17.87 -4.35
N HIS A 680 10.94 16.60 -3.94
CA HIS A 680 10.02 15.55 -4.39
C HIS A 680 8.99 15.22 -3.31
N ILE A 681 7.73 15.07 -3.72
CA ILE A 681 6.61 14.71 -2.83
C ILE A 681 6.50 13.18 -2.77
N TYR A 682 6.62 12.63 -1.57
CA TYR A 682 6.48 11.21 -1.23
C TYR A 682 5.21 11.00 -0.41
N GLU A 683 4.30 10.16 -0.90
CA GLU A 683 3.12 9.73 -0.14
C GLU A 683 3.51 8.56 0.78
N THR A 684 3.36 8.70 2.11
CA THR A 684 3.53 7.59 3.07
C THR A 684 2.23 7.24 3.77
N ILE A 685 1.93 5.94 3.83
CA ILE A 685 0.76 5.44 4.56
C ILE A 685 1.05 5.52 6.06
N VAL A 686 0.22 6.27 6.78
CA VAL A 686 0.39 6.46 8.22
C VAL A 686 -0.32 5.36 9.00
N SER A 687 -1.59 5.15 8.67
CA SER A 687 -2.45 4.16 9.29
C SER A 687 -3.56 3.74 8.33
N VAL A 688 -4.00 2.49 8.42
CA VAL A 688 -5.13 1.96 7.65
C VAL A 688 -6.20 1.51 8.63
N LYS A 689 -7.46 1.88 8.35
CA LYS A 689 -8.60 1.37 9.12
C LYS A 689 -9.02 0.02 8.54
N GLU A 690 -8.80 -1.05 9.30
CA GLU A 690 -9.18 -2.40 8.93
C GLU A 690 -10.67 -2.66 9.23
N THR A 691 -11.49 -2.83 8.19
CA THR A 691 -12.94 -3.06 8.33
C THR A 691 -13.42 -4.19 7.41
N ARG A 692 -14.46 -4.92 7.85
CA ARG A 692 -15.18 -5.92 7.02
C ARG A 692 -16.39 -5.34 6.28
N LEU A 693 -16.90 -4.21 6.79
CA LEU A 693 -18.17 -3.65 6.31
C LEU A 693 -18.06 -3.18 4.85
N THR A 694 -16.91 -2.64 4.44
CA THR A 694 -16.71 -2.15 3.07
C THR A 694 -16.86 -3.25 2.03
N THR A 695 -16.20 -4.40 2.22
CA THR A 695 -16.29 -5.56 1.33
C THR A 695 -17.64 -6.24 1.41
N LEU A 696 -18.24 -6.34 2.60
CA LEU A 696 -19.57 -6.93 2.77
C LEU A 696 -20.64 -6.12 2.03
N VAL A 697 -20.69 -4.81 2.25
CA VAL A 697 -21.67 -3.91 1.60
C VAL A 697 -21.43 -3.87 0.08
N ALA A 698 -20.17 -3.79 -0.36
CA ALA A 698 -19.86 -3.78 -1.80
C ALA A 698 -20.35 -5.07 -2.49
N ASN A 699 -20.09 -6.26 -1.94
CA ASN A 699 -20.55 -7.52 -2.54
C ASN A 699 -22.08 -7.70 -2.43
N PHE A 700 -22.71 -7.19 -1.37
CA PHE A 700 -24.16 -7.13 -1.29
C PHE A 700 -24.76 -6.24 -2.40
N LEU A 701 -24.17 -5.06 -2.66
CA LEU A 701 -24.58 -4.18 -3.76
C LEU A 701 -24.33 -4.80 -5.14
N VAL A 702 -23.23 -5.56 -5.31
CA VAL A 702 -23.01 -6.37 -6.53
C VAL A 702 -24.14 -7.38 -6.71
N GLY A 703 -24.57 -8.07 -5.65
CA GLY A 703 -25.74 -8.95 -5.69
C GLY A 703 -27.04 -8.21 -6.05
N LEU A 704 -27.27 -7.03 -5.47
CA LEU A 704 -28.43 -6.19 -5.78
C LEU A 704 -28.43 -5.74 -7.26
N SER A 705 -27.26 -5.65 -7.88
CA SER A 705 -27.11 -5.29 -9.29
C SER A 705 -27.68 -6.32 -10.25
N LEU A 706 -27.98 -7.54 -9.79
CA LEU A 706 -28.76 -8.50 -10.59
C LEU A 706 -30.16 -7.96 -10.93
N LEU A 707 -30.76 -7.13 -10.07
CA LEU A 707 -32.03 -6.47 -10.36
C LEU A 707 -31.88 -5.34 -11.40
N LEU A 708 -30.68 -4.75 -11.48
CA LEU A 708 -30.31 -3.68 -12.41
C LEU A 708 -29.75 -4.20 -13.74
N LEU A 709 -29.62 -5.53 -13.87
CA LEU A 709 -29.09 -6.20 -15.04
C LEU A 709 -29.94 -5.95 -16.31
N PRO A 710 -31.29 -6.12 -16.30
CA PRO A 710 -32.10 -5.86 -17.49
C PRO A 710 -32.07 -4.37 -17.91
N PHE A 711 -32.05 -3.45 -16.94
CA PHE A 711 -31.88 -2.02 -17.15
C PHE A 711 -31.35 -1.40 -15.85
N PRO A 712 -30.30 -0.54 -15.87
CA PRO A 712 -29.57 0.02 -17.01
C PRO A 712 -28.30 -0.75 -17.43
N LEU A 713 -27.86 -1.79 -16.73
CA LEU A 713 -26.52 -2.38 -16.95
C LEU A 713 -26.34 -3.02 -18.34
N HIS A 714 -27.40 -3.58 -18.93
CA HIS A 714 -27.37 -4.10 -20.31
C HIS A 714 -27.06 -3.04 -21.38
N LEU A 715 -27.11 -1.75 -21.05
CA LEU A 715 -26.77 -0.66 -21.97
C LEU A 715 -25.25 -0.50 -22.15
N ILE A 716 -24.42 -1.14 -21.32
CA ILE A 716 -22.95 -1.00 -21.40
C ILE A 716 -22.42 -1.74 -22.64
N PRO A 717 -21.85 -1.03 -23.63
CA PRO A 717 -21.30 -1.66 -24.83
C PRO A 717 -20.01 -2.43 -24.51
N LYS A 718 -19.79 -3.59 -25.15
CA LYS A 718 -18.53 -4.37 -25.00
C LYS A 718 -17.26 -3.53 -25.22
N PRO A 719 -17.19 -2.59 -26.20
CA PRO A 719 -15.99 -1.77 -26.40
C PRO A 719 -15.59 -0.89 -25.21
N VAL A 720 -16.57 -0.45 -24.39
CA VAL A 720 -16.30 0.31 -23.16
C VAL A 720 -15.59 -0.59 -22.13
N LEU A 721 -15.94 -1.87 -22.07
CA LEU A 721 -15.29 -2.85 -21.20
C LEU A 721 -13.84 -3.15 -21.62
N TYR A 722 -13.52 -3.07 -22.92
CA TYR A 722 -12.13 -3.12 -23.38
C TYR A 722 -11.34 -1.86 -22.96
N GLY A 723 -11.98 -0.69 -22.95
CA GLY A 723 -11.40 0.53 -22.39
C GLY A 723 -11.10 0.42 -20.90
N LEU A 724 -11.99 -0.24 -20.14
CA LEU A 724 -11.78 -0.62 -18.74
C LEU A 724 -10.54 -1.52 -18.56
N PHE A 725 -10.35 -2.55 -19.39
CA PHE A 725 -9.14 -3.40 -19.32
C PHE A 725 -7.86 -2.60 -19.56
N LEU A 726 -7.86 -1.69 -20.54
CA LEU A 726 -6.70 -0.80 -20.78
C LEU A 726 -6.45 0.14 -19.60
N TYR A 727 -7.50 0.68 -18.99
CA TYR A 727 -7.38 1.54 -17.82
C TYR A 727 -6.73 0.77 -16.65
N ILE A 728 -7.25 -0.41 -16.31
CA ILE A 728 -6.71 -1.25 -15.23
C ILE A 728 -5.22 -1.54 -15.50
N ALA A 729 -4.88 -1.94 -16.73
CA ALA A 729 -3.49 -2.22 -17.12
C ALA A 729 -2.55 -1.02 -16.99
N LEU A 730 -2.99 0.19 -17.35
CA LEU A 730 -2.17 1.39 -17.23
C LEU A 730 -2.00 1.83 -15.79
N THR A 731 -3.06 1.74 -14.97
CA THR A 731 -2.97 2.07 -13.54
C THR A 731 -2.12 1.07 -12.76
N SER A 732 -2.03 -0.19 -13.17
CA SER A 732 -1.14 -1.19 -12.54
C SER A 732 0.33 -1.07 -12.95
N ILE A 733 0.63 -0.34 -14.03
CA ILE A 733 2.00 0.01 -14.41
C ILE A 733 2.51 1.18 -13.55
N ASP A 734 1.63 2.10 -13.13
CA ASP A 734 1.96 3.23 -12.26
C ASP A 734 2.32 2.70 -10.84
N GLY A 735 3.58 2.84 -10.44
CA GLY A 735 4.13 2.32 -9.17
C GLY A 735 4.85 0.98 -9.27
N ASN A 736 4.97 0.37 -10.45
CA ASN A 736 5.78 -0.84 -10.64
C ASN A 736 7.27 -0.48 -10.85
N GLN A 737 8.15 -0.82 -9.90
CA GLN A 737 9.57 -0.47 -10.00
C GLN A 737 10.30 -1.18 -11.14
N LEU A 738 9.83 -2.35 -11.60
CA LEU A 738 10.39 -2.97 -12.81
C LEU A 738 10.17 -2.06 -14.02
N PHE A 739 8.97 -1.50 -14.17
CA PHE A 739 8.67 -0.57 -15.25
C PHE A 739 9.48 0.71 -15.13
N GLU A 740 9.59 1.28 -13.92
CA GLU A 740 10.45 2.45 -13.67
C GLU A 740 11.90 2.18 -14.07
N ARG A 741 12.46 1.02 -13.69
CA ARG A 741 13.83 0.62 -14.04
C ARG A 741 14.02 0.37 -15.53
N VAL A 742 13.01 -0.17 -16.22
CA VAL A 742 13.02 -0.27 -17.68
C VAL A 742 13.00 1.14 -18.30
N ALA A 743 12.21 2.07 -17.76
CA ALA A 743 12.19 3.45 -18.20
C ALA A 743 13.52 4.18 -17.96
N LEU A 744 14.29 3.81 -16.92
CA LEU A 744 15.64 4.34 -16.71
C LEU A 744 16.60 4.01 -17.87
N LEU A 745 16.41 2.90 -18.60
CA LEU A 745 17.22 2.59 -19.79
C LEU A 745 17.02 3.62 -20.91
N LEU A 746 15.87 4.29 -20.94
CA LEU A 746 15.52 5.32 -21.92
C LEU A 746 15.80 6.74 -21.41
N LYS A 747 16.16 6.89 -20.13
CA LYS A 747 16.36 8.18 -19.47
C LYS A 747 17.83 8.57 -19.45
N GLU A 748 18.13 9.85 -19.62
CA GLU A 748 19.48 10.36 -19.46
C GLU A 748 19.96 10.21 -18.01
N GLN A 749 21.23 9.87 -17.81
CA GLN A 749 21.83 9.60 -16.49
C GLN A 749 21.72 10.79 -15.52
N THR A 750 21.77 12.01 -16.03
CA THR A 750 21.65 13.25 -15.26
C THR A 750 20.25 13.46 -14.69
N ALA A 751 19.23 12.87 -15.33
CA ALA A 751 17.83 13.00 -14.94
C ALA A 751 17.36 11.87 -14.02
N TYR A 752 18.25 10.96 -13.58
CA TYR A 752 17.87 9.86 -12.71
C TYR A 752 17.25 10.39 -11.41
N PRO A 753 16.05 9.93 -11.02
CA PRO A 753 15.44 10.38 -9.78
C PRO A 753 16.33 9.95 -8.60
N PRO A 754 16.41 10.74 -7.53
CA PRO A 754 17.24 10.45 -6.37
C PRO A 754 16.65 9.34 -5.48
N THR A 755 16.28 8.19 -6.05
CA THR A 755 15.73 7.05 -5.29
C THR A 755 16.80 6.31 -4.49
N HIS A 756 16.37 5.58 -3.46
CA HIS A 756 17.26 4.92 -2.50
C HIS A 756 18.19 3.87 -3.13
N TYR A 757 17.69 3.05 -4.07
CA TYR A 757 18.47 1.99 -4.69
C TYR A 757 19.43 2.49 -5.78
N ILE A 758 19.07 3.54 -6.52
CA ILE A 758 19.92 4.15 -7.57
C ILE A 758 21.21 4.71 -6.95
N ARG A 759 21.14 5.22 -5.71
CA ARG A 759 22.29 5.75 -4.98
C ARG A 759 23.22 4.66 -4.43
N ARG A 760 22.74 3.44 -4.21
CA ARG A 760 23.52 2.35 -3.56
C ARG A 760 24.12 1.34 -4.52
N VAL A 761 23.47 1.11 -5.65
CA VAL A 761 23.86 0.04 -6.57
C VAL A 761 24.51 0.65 -7.81
N PRO A 762 25.68 0.16 -8.25
CA PRO A 762 26.28 0.60 -9.50
C PRO A 762 25.29 0.43 -10.66
N GLN A 763 25.13 1.47 -11.48
CA GLN A 763 24.12 1.52 -12.56
C GLN A 763 24.17 0.29 -13.48
N ARG A 764 25.36 -0.19 -13.84
CA ARG A 764 25.52 -1.41 -14.66
C ARG A 764 24.83 -2.62 -14.02
N LYS A 765 24.95 -2.80 -12.70
CA LYS A 765 24.33 -3.91 -11.97
C LYS A 765 22.80 -3.78 -11.94
N ILE A 766 22.28 -2.56 -11.84
CA ILE A 766 20.84 -2.29 -11.97
C ILE A 766 20.36 -2.75 -13.36
N HIS A 767 21.04 -2.35 -14.43
CA HIS A 767 20.64 -2.73 -15.79
C HIS A 767 20.79 -4.24 -16.07
N TYR A 768 21.82 -4.92 -15.54
CA TYR A 768 21.92 -6.37 -15.63
C TYR A 768 20.75 -7.08 -14.94
N PHE A 769 20.39 -6.61 -13.75
CA PHE A 769 19.24 -7.14 -13.01
C PHE A 769 17.93 -6.93 -13.78
N THR A 770 17.67 -5.70 -14.23
CA THR A 770 16.49 -5.37 -15.02
C THR A 770 16.43 -6.17 -16.32
N GLY A 771 17.56 -6.34 -17.02
CA GLY A 771 17.63 -7.17 -18.23
C GLY A 771 17.24 -8.63 -17.97
N LEU A 772 17.66 -9.19 -16.83
CA LEU A 772 17.27 -10.55 -16.44
C LEU A 772 15.78 -10.65 -16.06
N GLN A 773 15.23 -9.66 -15.36
CA GLN A 773 13.79 -9.62 -15.07
C GLN A 773 12.95 -9.48 -16.34
N VAL A 774 13.38 -8.64 -17.28
CA VAL A 774 12.71 -8.51 -18.60
C VAL A 774 12.79 -9.83 -19.37
N LEU A 775 13.92 -10.54 -19.32
CA LEU A 775 14.03 -11.88 -19.92
C LEU A 775 13.04 -12.87 -19.28
N GLN A 776 12.93 -12.89 -17.94
CA GLN A 776 11.95 -13.72 -17.24
C GLN A 776 10.51 -13.36 -17.62
N LEU A 777 10.20 -12.06 -17.69
CA LEU A 777 8.90 -11.58 -18.14
C LEU A 777 8.60 -12.01 -19.58
N LEU A 778 9.57 -11.91 -20.49
CA LEU A 778 9.42 -12.35 -21.88
C LEU A 778 9.19 -13.86 -21.98
N ILE A 779 9.86 -14.67 -21.16
CA ILE A 779 9.60 -16.11 -21.06
C ILE A 779 8.16 -16.34 -20.60
N LEU A 780 7.73 -15.70 -19.51
CA LEU A 780 6.37 -15.84 -18.98
C LEU A 780 5.33 -15.42 -20.01
N CYS A 781 5.58 -14.32 -20.72
CA CYS A 781 4.78 -13.82 -21.83
C CYS A 781 4.70 -14.83 -22.99
N GLY A 782 5.82 -15.41 -23.41
CA GLY A 782 5.88 -16.37 -24.51
C GLY A 782 5.06 -17.63 -24.26
N PHE A 783 5.07 -18.16 -23.03
CA PHE A 783 4.26 -19.32 -22.66
C PHE A 783 2.80 -18.96 -22.37
N GLY A 784 2.55 -17.87 -21.63
CA GLY A 784 1.20 -17.43 -21.27
C GLY A 784 0.36 -16.99 -22.48
N MET A 785 1.00 -16.50 -23.53
CA MET A 785 0.34 -16.00 -24.75
C MET A 785 0.52 -16.91 -25.96
N SER A 786 1.06 -18.11 -25.75
CA SER A 786 1.22 -19.12 -26.79
C SER A 786 -0.10 -19.41 -27.49
N PRO A 787 -0.14 -19.62 -28.82
CA PRO A 787 -1.35 -20.06 -29.52
C PRO A 787 -1.79 -21.48 -29.11
N LEU A 788 -0.89 -22.28 -28.53
CA LEU A 788 -1.17 -23.65 -28.12
C LEU A 788 -1.90 -23.68 -26.76
N PRO A 789 -3.13 -24.23 -26.67
CA PRO A 789 -3.92 -24.23 -25.44
C PRO A 789 -3.20 -24.88 -24.25
N TYR A 790 -2.49 -26.00 -24.48
CA TYR A 790 -1.74 -26.69 -23.44
C TYR A 790 -0.55 -25.89 -22.89
N MET A 791 0.11 -25.08 -23.72
CA MET A 791 1.25 -24.26 -23.27
C MET A 791 0.79 -23.14 -22.35
N LYS A 792 -0.42 -22.61 -22.57
CA LYS A 792 -1.05 -21.63 -21.69
C LYS A 792 -1.41 -22.19 -20.31
N MET A 793 -1.40 -23.49 -20.10
CA MET A 793 -1.71 -24.09 -18.79
C MET A 793 -0.47 -24.25 -17.89
N ILE A 794 0.73 -24.17 -18.46
CA ILE A 794 1.99 -24.41 -17.76
C ILE A 794 2.51 -23.13 -17.06
N PHE A 795 1.96 -21.95 -17.37
CA PHE A 795 2.47 -20.70 -16.81
C PHE A 795 2.55 -20.63 -15.27
N PRO A 796 1.66 -21.25 -14.45
CA PRO A 796 1.80 -21.21 -13.00
C PRO A 796 3.06 -21.96 -12.52
N LEU A 797 3.45 -23.03 -13.22
CA LEU A 797 4.70 -23.75 -12.96
C LEU A 797 5.92 -22.89 -13.31
N ILE A 798 5.83 -22.09 -14.37
CA ILE A 798 6.88 -21.14 -14.76
C ILE A 798 7.05 -20.08 -13.67
N MET A 799 5.94 -19.53 -13.15
CA MET A 799 5.99 -18.56 -12.05
C MET A 799 6.68 -19.13 -10.80
N ILE A 800 6.38 -20.37 -10.41
CA ILE A 800 7.09 -21.04 -9.30
C ILE A 800 8.57 -21.27 -9.66
N GLY A 801 8.86 -21.65 -10.90
CA GLY A 801 10.22 -21.86 -11.41
C GLY A 801 11.09 -20.59 -11.38
N MET A 802 10.50 -19.40 -11.35
CA MET A 802 11.25 -18.15 -11.20
C MET A 802 11.87 -17.97 -9.81
N ILE A 803 11.28 -18.57 -8.77
CA ILE A 803 11.77 -18.49 -7.39
C ILE A 803 13.18 -19.08 -7.24
N PRO A 804 13.45 -20.35 -7.62
CA PRO A 804 14.79 -20.91 -7.52
C PRO A 804 15.79 -20.20 -8.43
N ILE A 805 15.36 -19.66 -9.58
CA ILE A 805 16.24 -18.82 -10.42
C ILE A 805 16.69 -17.59 -9.62
N ARG A 806 15.76 -16.92 -8.92
CA ARG A 806 16.06 -15.75 -8.10
C ARG A 806 16.95 -16.06 -6.89
N TYR A 807 16.82 -17.22 -6.24
CA TYR A 807 17.66 -17.58 -5.09
C TYR A 807 19.00 -18.24 -5.45
N ASN A 808 19.08 -18.97 -6.56
CA ASN A 808 20.27 -19.77 -6.88
C ASN A 808 21.12 -19.14 -7.98
N LEU A 809 20.49 -18.55 -9.00
CA LEU A 809 21.20 -17.97 -10.15
C LEU A 809 21.59 -16.52 -9.88
N LEU A 810 20.67 -15.75 -9.32
CA LEU A 810 20.83 -14.30 -9.14
C LEU A 810 21.99 -13.93 -8.20
N PRO A 811 22.18 -14.57 -7.03
CA PRO A 811 23.29 -14.25 -6.13
C PRO A 811 24.66 -14.66 -6.68
N ARG A 812 24.71 -15.49 -7.73
CA ARG A 812 25.96 -15.82 -8.44
C ARG A 812 26.40 -14.71 -9.40
N ILE A 813 25.48 -13.86 -9.85
CA ILE A 813 25.73 -12.80 -10.84
C ILE A 813 25.88 -11.43 -10.16
N ILE A 814 25.09 -11.19 -9.11
CA ILE A 814 25.03 -9.92 -8.38
C ILE A 814 25.23 -10.21 -6.90
N GLU A 815 26.07 -9.41 -6.24
CA GLU A 815 26.31 -9.53 -4.80
C GLU A 815 24.98 -9.37 -4.02
N SER A 816 24.80 -10.19 -2.99
CA SER A 816 23.58 -10.20 -2.17
C SER A 816 23.23 -8.82 -1.60
N LYS A 817 24.23 -8.02 -1.22
CA LYS A 817 24.04 -6.65 -0.73
C LYS A 817 23.29 -5.76 -1.73
N TYR A 818 23.58 -5.88 -3.03
CA TYR A 818 22.91 -5.08 -4.05
C TYR A 818 21.52 -5.62 -4.34
N LEU A 819 21.33 -6.94 -4.32
CA LEU A 819 20.01 -7.55 -4.48
C LEU A 819 19.08 -7.14 -3.34
N ASP A 820 19.56 -7.20 -2.10
CA ASP A 820 18.80 -6.77 -0.94
C ASP A 820 18.51 -5.26 -1.00
N ALA A 821 19.41 -4.44 -1.55
CA ALA A 821 19.13 -3.00 -1.74
C ALA A 821 18.10 -2.72 -2.85
N MET A 822 17.99 -3.58 -3.85
CA MET A 822 17.02 -3.47 -4.96
C MET A 822 15.66 -4.10 -4.62
N ASP A 823 15.65 -5.08 -3.71
CA ASP A 823 14.45 -5.68 -3.14
C ASP A 823 14.00 -4.99 -1.84
N ALA A 824 14.84 -4.11 -1.26
CA ALA A 824 14.52 -3.38 -0.03
C ALA A 824 13.39 -2.38 -0.28
N GLU A 825 12.38 -2.48 0.57
CA GLU A 825 11.26 -1.55 0.66
C GLU A 825 11.72 -0.23 1.30
N HIS A 826 11.06 0.88 0.93
CA HIS A 826 11.45 2.25 1.33
C HIS A 826 11.18 2.53 2.80
#